data_AF-A0A4Q2IS03-F1
#
_entry.id   AF-A0A4Q2IS03-F1
#
_cell.length_a   1.000
_cell.length_b   1.000
_cell.length_c   1.000
_cell.angle_alpha   90.00
_cell.angle_beta   90.00
_cell.angle_gamma   90.00
#
_symmetry.space_group_name_H-M   'P 1'
#
loop_
_entity.id
_entity.type
_entity.pdbx_description
1 polymer ?
#
loop_
_entity_poly.entity_id
_entity_poly.type
_entity_poly.pdbx_seq_one_letter_code
_entity_poly.pdbx_strand_id
1 'polypeptide(L)'
;MLGGTATQAAAEDELKRNDEELYRNWRNLTGIEALGWRRAAEGQPFGPLDLAYAQSEFAAHMEAHPEPDDAAVRSLARYYLQQRAITVIEAPSLAALYRNVLQRGLHWIDLDALRMKQGARPTQILRTVCQYRRLSLDHAALDRRLANRRDVIADEAALIYFHTRPDRQSPTPDASMQAVRAQFATALIDEWQDAGIGIALLPSAPVAPVHARFWYDGFSLQNARGKRLQDIAAEIFDTPFEAEPPNMQRLIAQASHFGHLPGYPCNGTIDAALRETLIRTMHGNLAAISRHEPRPGAACLAGVYLTRTESDAIVAARMRDLMLGTHYPKCSVLDAVETCVRRLAPLHDIDFDAYDHPARLIKAYNALNRAWSSDPRFAVSPSPYAGRYLTRCRNVELAHANSTDLQRRLHDYVEEELLALSPLPVFDEDFQIEQILRRKLKMNDRDIRLPRSARFTAPDFPAPPKTLWIGVMTPAEEFKTRKSIPGSIMKHGAASIDPKRELEYVQRQAAAQLSTHPVIRAKVEEAMRRHDVPRDADHADNTQRLRQTLANSVAGLPAPSSLDAFLRELDLLFGSPTVAAIVKAVASGEPRRMLELLPFVVPLYDIEEGIRHRDWELAKTGALHLGEDLVFTAIGLGAEKILMRQLALDVKSVLAARAGSAGGEAIEMVRRQPVSIEADAEELSRPGEDAAPIETPEHTRPKMPGAELFPDRRVHLTIDLIDENKSIPVKPIGDAFAETDRRGNVLPHAPIVFGDIASGRGYRMLRRPAQLPMALPIPAQELSTRQTVIDVLARHRRLSRLPNIAARRPDPGRIVQALFSYVHEAETDALRQLWRRAYARYSNYAQFEAFWTDLYRRSDTAVHFLNAAYDSLASRGSTEVSFDAAHARVIGNEVCLLGDKDLANLHYVSLSGATRFQRARMLIHEVLHALAKTSDPEPSAAFAHRGETTFFTGLILDESGASTPAPTRIAYAMPPVFSDGEAAHRLWSRHLLDLHDITAAEDLLLDRVLAANRVPAPSAIILGQKIGERLTVRQGLALAKQMRISRKFGPRNIDHLFELTASNFDLKSSPDLRELLKSLISESKTLRELAHAWLNKFSYFRIKLKHIDFLLGENGSGLSAISHTISDNTIWLNTEKLYYFSERGLAPLSEKRLFAGSMVDFFIGELLPSMPRFPMHQRLDSRGVQVLLENEILAQAGDPSPPRICAELAVDSTSYLMHLTAIRRAADAENAYLRQAVRDSAPPVQGAAIGDDLLGLTEEELPHA
;
A
#
# COMPACT_ATOMS: atom_id res chain seq x y z
N MET A 1 9.39 38.68 -60.95
CA MET A 1 8.67 37.51 -60.39
C MET A 1 9.55 36.93 -59.30
N LEU A 2 9.59 37.65 -58.18
CA LEU A 2 10.46 37.40 -57.02
C LEU A 2 9.75 36.33 -56.18
N GLY A 3 10.42 35.24 -55.78
CA GLY A 3 11.56 35.31 -54.88
C GLY A 3 11.04 35.51 -53.47
N GLY A 4 10.22 34.58 -52.98
CA GLY A 4 9.82 34.55 -51.58
C GLY A 4 11.00 34.01 -50.78
N THR A 5 11.87 34.89 -50.30
CA THR A 5 12.85 34.56 -49.27
C THR A 5 12.08 34.04 -48.08
N ALA A 6 12.13 32.72 -47.83
CA ALA A 6 11.67 32.17 -46.57
C ALA A 6 12.34 32.98 -45.46
N THR A 7 11.52 33.65 -44.65
CA THR A 7 12.04 34.43 -43.52
C THR A 7 12.84 33.48 -42.64
N GLN A 8 13.96 33.93 -42.07
CA GLN A 8 14.81 33.11 -41.20
C GLN A 8 13.99 32.34 -40.14
N ALA A 9 12.95 32.95 -39.57
CA ALA A 9 12.03 32.29 -38.64
C ALA A 9 11.25 31.10 -39.23
N ALA A 10 10.87 31.17 -40.51
CA ALA A 10 10.17 30.09 -41.20
C ALA A 10 11.14 28.93 -41.54
N ALA A 11 12.37 29.27 -41.92
CA ALA A 11 13.43 28.28 -42.10
C ALA A 11 13.81 27.62 -40.76
N GLU A 12 13.89 28.38 -39.67
CA GLU A 12 14.13 27.88 -38.31
C GLU A 12 12.99 26.98 -37.81
N ASP A 13 11.73 27.35 -38.04
CA ASP A 13 10.56 26.52 -37.69
C ASP A 13 10.47 25.23 -38.52
N GLU A 14 10.90 25.27 -39.77
CA GLU A 14 10.95 24.09 -40.65
C GLU A 14 12.12 23.16 -40.28
N LEU A 15 13.29 23.72 -39.97
CA LEU A 15 14.43 22.95 -39.43
C LEU A 15 14.05 22.26 -38.11
N LYS A 16 13.35 22.99 -37.23
CA LYS A 16 12.89 22.47 -35.93
C LYS A 16 11.85 21.35 -36.08
N ARG A 17 10.94 21.46 -37.05
CA ARG A 17 9.97 20.40 -37.39
C ARG A 17 10.65 19.15 -37.94
N ASN A 18 11.61 19.32 -38.86
CA ASN A 18 12.34 18.22 -39.46
C ASN A 18 13.24 17.52 -38.43
N ASP A 19 13.88 18.28 -37.53
CA ASP A 19 14.64 17.74 -36.39
C ASP A 19 13.73 16.93 -35.44
N GLU A 20 12.54 17.42 -35.10
CA GLU A 20 11.57 16.70 -34.27
C GLU A 20 11.07 15.40 -34.92
N GLU A 21 10.93 15.39 -36.24
CA GLU A 21 10.47 14.22 -37.01
C GLU A 21 11.58 13.18 -37.17
N LEU A 22 12.80 13.60 -37.52
CA LEU A 22 13.98 12.75 -37.59
C LEU A 22 14.24 12.07 -36.24
N TYR A 23 14.08 12.83 -35.15
CA TYR A 23 14.21 12.36 -33.78
C TYR A 23 13.08 11.41 -33.34
N ARG A 24 11.82 11.68 -33.73
CA ARG A 24 10.69 10.76 -33.53
C ARG A 24 10.88 9.42 -34.26
N ASN A 25 11.47 9.45 -35.45
CA ASN A 25 11.75 8.25 -36.22
C ASN A 25 12.92 7.44 -35.62
N TRP A 26 13.93 8.11 -35.07
CA TRP A 26 14.98 7.46 -34.26
C TRP A 26 14.42 6.81 -32.98
N ARG A 27 13.46 7.47 -32.32
CA ARG A 27 12.82 7.04 -31.06
C ARG A 27 12.07 5.70 -31.16
N ASN A 28 11.61 5.31 -32.35
CA ASN A 28 10.76 4.13 -32.55
C ASN A 28 11.49 2.89 -33.09
N LEU A 29 12.82 2.91 -33.18
CA LEU A 29 13.60 1.74 -33.57
C LEU A 29 13.77 0.77 -32.40
N THR A 30 12.87 -0.22 -32.32
CA THR A 30 12.83 -1.25 -31.26
C THR A 30 13.89 -2.34 -31.38
N GLY A 31 14.66 -2.36 -32.48
CA GLY A 31 15.78 -3.27 -32.73
C GLY A 31 16.29 -3.16 -34.17
N ILE A 32 17.49 -3.68 -34.46
CA ILE A 32 18.08 -3.71 -35.82
C ILE A 32 17.17 -4.41 -36.84
N GLU A 33 16.33 -5.34 -36.38
CA GLU A 33 15.42 -6.14 -37.21
C GLU A 33 14.23 -5.33 -37.77
N ALA A 34 13.86 -4.21 -37.12
CA ALA A 34 12.79 -3.33 -37.60
C ALA A 34 13.18 -2.49 -38.83
N LEU A 35 14.44 -2.54 -39.29
CA LEU A 35 14.98 -1.71 -40.37
C LEU A 35 14.84 -2.31 -41.78
N GLY A 36 14.24 -3.50 -41.92
CA GLY A 36 13.81 -4.03 -43.22
C GLY A 36 14.90 -4.14 -44.30
N TRP A 37 16.17 -4.33 -43.91
CA TRP A 37 17.26 -4.62 -44.85
C TRP A 37 17.52 -6.13 -44.89
N ARG A 38 17.60 -6.70 -46.10
CA ARG A 38 18.10 -8.06 -46.29
C ARG A 38 19.53 -8.13 -45.75
N ARG A 39 19.78 -9.04 -44.81
CA ARG A 39 21.14 -9.48 -44.47
C ARG A 39 21.88 -9.78 -45.77
N ALA A 40 23.10 -9.27 -45.93
CA ALA A 40 24.05 -9.94 -46.81
C ALA A 40 24.12 -11.40 -46.36
N ALA A 41 24.15 -12.34 -47.32
CA ALA A 41 24.08 -13.77 -47.03
C ALA A 41 25.09 -14.15 -45.92
N GLU A 42 24.65 -14.96 -44.96
CA GLU A 42 25.46 -15.37 -43.81
C GLU A 42 26.82 -15.90 -44.29
N GLY A 43 27.90 -15.19 -43.95
CA GLY A 43 29.28 -15.61 -44.21
C GLY A 43 30.20 -14.61 -44.89
N GLN A 44 29.71 -13.50 -45.46
CA GLN A 44 30.60 -12.45 -45.99
C GLN A 44 30.74 -11.28 -45.02
N PRO A 45 31.89 -11.10 -44.35
CA PRO A 45 32.20 -9.83 -43.72
C PRO A 45 32.40 -8.79 -44.83
N PHE A 46 31.81 -7.60 -44.67
CA PHE A 46 32.21 -6.45 -45.48
C PHE A 46 33.72 -6.26 -45.31
N GLY A 47 34.44 -6.24 -46.43
CA GLY A 47 35.88 -6.06 -46.39
C GLY A 47 36.22 -4.68 -45.82
N PRO A 48 37.38 -4.51 -45.16
CA PRO A 48 37.87 -3.19 -44.75
C PRO A 48 37.89 -2.17 -45.90
N LEU A 49 38.08 -2.65 -47.13
CA LEU A 49 38.06 -1.87 -48.37
C LEU A 49 36.66 -1.35 -48.74
N ASP A 50 35.60 -2.15 -48.56
CA ASP A 50 34.23 -1.73 -48.87
C ASP A 50 33.74 -0.66 -47.89
N LEU A 51 34.16 -0.78 -46.63
CA LEU A 51 33.90 0.20 -45.58
C LEU A 51 34.67 1.50 -45.82
N ALA A 52 35.93 1.43 -46.20
CA ALA A 52 36.74 2.59 -46.54
C ALA A 52 36.25 3.31 -47.81
N TYR A 53 35.77 2.56 -48.81
CA TYR A 53 35.18 3.12 -50.02
C TYR A 53 33.85 3.83 -49.74
N ALA A 54 32.94 3.21 -48.98
CA ALA A 54 31.69 3.86 -48.58
C ALA A 54 31.94 5.11 -47.70
N GLN A 55 32.96 5.07 -46.83
CA GLN A 55 33.34 6.20 -45.99
C GLN A 55 33.94 7.37 -46.81
N SER A 56 34.72 7.08 -47.85
CA SER A 56 35.34 8.11 -48.70
C SER A 56 34.36 8.75 -49.68
N GLU A 57 33.49 7.96 -50.34
CA GLU A 57 32.39 8.48 -51.17
C GLU A 57 31.43 9.35 -50.36
N PHE A 58 31.18 8.97 -49.10
CA PHE A 58 30.30 9.70 -48.21
C PHE A 58 30.94 10.99 -47.67
N ALA A 59 32.23 10.97 -47.35
CA ALA A 59 32.97 12.18 -46.99
C ALA A 59 33.00 13.19 -48.15
N ALA A 60 33.20 12.71 -49.37
CA ALA A 60 33.14 13.54 -50.58
C ALA A 60 31.74 14.13 -50.83
N HIS A 61 30.68 13.35 -50.56
CA HIS A 61 29.30 13.83 -50.66
C HIS A 61 28.97 14.94 -49.64
N MET A 62 29.46 14.81 -48.40
CA MET A 62 29.26 15.79 -47.33
C MET A 62 30.09 17.07 -47.53
N GLU A 63 31.30 16.98 -48.09
CA GLU A 63 32.07 18.16 -48.51
C GLU A 63 31.37 18.93 -49.65
N ALA A 64 30.65 18.23 -50.52
CA ALA A 64 29.88 18.83 -51.60
C ALA A 64 28.51 19.39 -51.17
N HIS A 65 27.95 18.95 -50.03
CA HIS A 65 26.61 19.32 -49.55
C HIS A 65 26.63 19.63 -48.03
N PRO A 66 26.99 20.87 -47.62
CA PRO A 66 27.22 21.22 -46.21
C PRO A 66 25.97 21.20 -45.33
N GLU A 67 24.77 21.17 -45.92
CA GLU A 67 23.49 20.96 -45.25
C GLU A 67 22.87 19.65 -45.76
N PRO A 68 23.12 18.51 -45.10
CA PRO A 68 22.61 17.22 -45.57
C PRO A 68 21.08 17.17 -45.43
N ASP A 69 20.40 16.69 -46.47
CA ASP A 69 18.95 16.46 -46.43
C ASP A 69 18.58 15.31 -45.47
N ASP A 70 17.30 15.22 -45.08
CA ASP A 70 16.82 14.20 -44.15
C ASP A 70 17.07 12.76 -44.62
N ALA A 71 17.23 12.53 -45.92
CA ALA A 71 17.50 11.21 -46.48
C ALA A 71 18.99 10.85 -46.31
N ALA A 72 19.88 11.81 -46.47
CA ALA A 72 21.31 11.72 -46.17
C ALA A 72 21.51 11.51 -44.67
N VAL A 73 20.87 12.29 -43.80
CA VAL A 73 20.95 12.11 -42.33
C VAL A 73 20.40 10.75 -41.89
N ARG A 74 19.29 10.28 -42.49
CA ARG A 74 18.75 8.93 -42.23
C ARG A 74 19.68 7.83 -42.74
N SER A 75 20.28 7.98 -43.91
CA SER A 75 21.22 7.00 -44.47
C SER A 75 22.53 6.97 -43.70
N LEU A 76 22.97 8.12 -43.20
CA LEU A 76 24.10 8.31 -42.31
C LEU A 76 23.83 7.66 -40.96
N ALA A 77 22.67 7.87 -40.35
CA ALA A 77 22.25 7.13 -39.16
C ALA A 77 22.21 5.61 -39.39
N ARG A 78 21.73 5.14 -40.56
CA ARG A 78 21.68 3.71 -40.91
C ARG A 78 23.09 3.12 -41.06
N TYR A 79 23.96 3.74 -41.85
CA TYR A 79 25.35 3.32 -42.02
C TYR A 79 26.09 3.36 -40.68
N TYR A 80 25.89 4.42 -39.90
CA TYR A 80 26.45 4.62 -38.58
C TYR A 80 26.07 3.49 -37.62
N LEU A 81 24.78 3.18 -37.45
CA LEU A 81 24.27 2.15 -36.53
C LEU A 81 24.76 0.72 -36.85
N GLN A 82 25.29 0.48 -38.05
CA GLN A 82 25.82 -0.81 -38.50
C GLN A 82 27.34 -0.98 -38.25
N GLN A 83 28.09 0.09 -37.99
CA GLN A 83 29.53 0.02 -37.75
C GLN A 83 29.87 -0.41 -36.31
N ARG A 84 31.02 -1.07 -36.10
CA ARG A 84 31.57 -1.33 -34.75
C ARG A 84 31.80 0.00 -34.01
N ALA A 85 31.59 0.01 -32.70
CA ALA A 85 31.65 1.24 -31.89
C ALA A 85 33.02 1.93 -31.97
N ILE A 86 34.10 1.15 -31.96
CA ILE A 86 35.50 1.63 -32.07
C ILE A 86 35.75 2.37 -33.40
N THR A 87 35.32 1.81 -34.53
CA THR A 87 35.58 2.34 -35.88
C THR A 87 35.00 3.74 -36.12
N VAL A 88 33.89 4.05 -35.45
CA VAL A 88 33.18 5.31 -35.57
C VAL A 88 33.67 6.38 -34.60
N ILE A 89 34.13 5.94 -33.42
CA ILE A 89 34.69 6.83 -32.41
C ILE A 89 36.09 7.32 -32.81
N GLU A 90 36.84 6.50 -33.55
CA GLU A 90 38.22 6.80 -34.00
C GLU A 90 38.29 7.56 -35.34
N ALA A 91 37.21 7.59 -36.14
CA ALA A 91 37.16 8.33 -37.41
C ALA A 91 36.78 9.82 -37.18
N PRO A 92 37.69 10.79 -37.37
CA PRO A 92 37.47 12.18 -36.95
C PRO A 92 36.22 12.85 -37.57
N SER A 93 35.96 12.59 -38.85
CA SER A 93 34.81 13.16 -39.57
C SER A 93 33.46 12.60 -39.12
N LEU A 94 33.37 11.29 -38.83
CA LEU A 94 32.15 10.64 -38.33
C LEU A 94 31.87 10.99 -36.86
N ALA A 95 32.92 11.12 -36.04
CA ALA A 95 32.80 11.54 -34.65
C ALA A 95 32.30 12.99 -34.51
N ALA A 96 32.78 13.91 -35.35
CA ALA A 96 32.31 15.30 -35.39
C ALA A 96 30.83 15.39 -35.79
N LEU A 97 30.42 14.61 -36.78
CA LEU A 97 29.04 14.57 -37.25
C LEU A 97 28.07 13.98 -36.21
N TYR A 98 28.44 12.87 -35.57
CA TYR A 98 27.66 12.28 -34.49
C TYR A 98 27.49 13.23 -33.31
N ARG A 99 28.56 13.95 -32.95
CA ARG A 99 28.52 14.98 -31.92
C ARG A 99 27.53 16.08 -32.28
N ASN A 100 27.56 16.59 -33.51
CA ASN A 100 26.65 17.62 -33.97
C ASN A 100 25.18 17.15 -33.91
N VAL A 101 24.89 15.91 -34.31
CA VAL A 101 23.54 15.32 -34.22
C VAL A 101 23.07 15.27 -32.77
N LEU A 102 23.89 14.76 -31.85
CA LEU A 102 23.52 14.71 -30.44
C LEU A 102 23.36 16.11 -29.83
N GLN A 103 24.23 17.06 -30.19
CA GLN A 103 24.15 18.44 -29.70
C GLN A 103 22.85 19.13 -30.13
N ARG A 104 22.40 18.94 -31.37
CA ARG A 104 21.08 19.41 -31.84
C ARG A 104 19.93 18.75 -31.07
N GLY A 105 20.12 17.50 -30.67
CA GLY A 105 19.20 16.76 -29.80
C GLY A 105 19.08 17.29 -28.36
N LEU A 106 19.95 18.20 -27.91
CA LEU A 106 19.93 18.76 -26.55
C LEU A 106 18.98 19.96 -26.38
N HIS A 107 18.14 20.28 -27.36
CA HIS A 107 17.21 21.43 -27.29
C HIS A 107 16.21 21.35 -26.13
N TRP A 108 16.00 20.17 -25.53
CA TRP A 108 15.11 19.98 -24.38
C TRP A 108 15.74 20.45 -23.05
N ILE A 109 17.04 20.75 -23.03
CA ILE A 109 17.76 21.15 -21.82
C ILE A 109 18.47 22.50 -22.01
N ASP A 110 18.26 23.42 -21.07
CA ASP A 110 18.93 24.73 -21.07
C ASP A 110 20.36 24.58 -20.50
N LEU A 111 21.34 24.47 -21.40
CA LEU A 111 22.75 24.28 -21.05
C LEU A 111 23.34 25.50 -20.33
N ASP A 112 22.88 26.72 -20.62
CA ASP A 112 23.38 27.93 -19.97
C ASP A 112 22.86 28.05 -18.55
N ALA A 113 21.57 27.73 -18.32
CA ALA A 113 21.02 27.62 -16.97
C ALA A 113 21.73 26.54 -16.14
N LEU A 114 22.12 25.41 -16.75
CA LEU A 114 22.92 24.38 -16.07
C LEU A 114 24.34 24.84 -15.77
N ARG A 115 24.99 25.56 -16.70
CA ARG A 115 26.34 26.11 -16.50
C ARG A 115 26.37 27.11 -15.34
N MET A 116 25.33 27.94 -15.22
CA MET A 116 25.17 28.91 -14.11
C MET A 116 24.98 28.24 -12.74
N LYS A 117 24.53 26.97 -12.68
CA LYS A 117 24.23 26.25 -11.43
C LYS A 117 25.48 25.67 -10.71
N GLN A 118 26.68 26.16 -11.02
CA GLN A 118 27.94 25.70 -10.42
C GLN A 118 28.15 24.17 -10.50
N GLY A 119 28.12 23.63 -11.73
CA GLY A 119 28.51 22.25 -12.02
C GLY A 119 27.46 21.22 -11.63
N ALA A 120 26.54 20.90 -12.55
CA ALA A 120 25.64 19.78 -12.39
C ALA A 120 26.44 18.47 -12.20
N ARG A 121 26.06 17.67 -11.20
CA ARG A 121 26.75 16.41 -10.91
C ARG A 121 26.54 15.41 -12.07
N PRO A 122 27.56 14.65 -12.49
CA PRO A 122 27.41 13.61 -13.51
C PRO A 122 26.21 12.67 -13.31
N THR A 123 25.95 12.22 -12.08
CA THR A 123 24.78 11.36 -11.78
C THR A 123 23.44 12.06 -11.99
N GLN A 124 23.37 13.37 -11.71
CA GLN A 124 22.16 14.17 -11.91
C GLN A 124 21.88 14.34 -13.40
N ILE A 125 22.91 14.62 -14.19
CA ILE A 125 22.80 14.72 -15.64
C ILE A 125 22.32 13.37 -16.21
N LEU A 126 22.95 12.25 -15.82
CA LEU A 126 22.52 10.93 -16.26
C LEU A 126 21.06 10.64 -15.90
N ARG A 127 20.65 10.95 -14.66
CA ARG A 127 19.27 10.80 -14.20
C ARG A 127 18.30 11.62 -15.04
N THR A 128 18.62 12.89 -15.31
CA THR A 128 17.79 13.79 -16.09
C THR A 128 17.64 13.29 -17.53
N VAL A 129 18.72 12.80 -18.15
CA VAL A 129 18.64 12.13 -19.46
C VAL A 129 17.76 10.87 -19.39
N CYS A 130 17.95 9.98 -18.40
CA CYS A 130 17.11 8.79 -18.25
C CYS A 130 15.62 9.11 -18.06
N GLN A 131 15.30 10.12 -17.23
CA GLN A 131 13.93 10.57 -16.99
C GLN A 131 13.29 11.11 -18.27
N TYR A 132 14.00 11.99 -18.98
CA TYR A 132 13.58 12.52 -20.27
C TYR A 132 13.35 11.39 -21.29
N ARG A 133 14.22 10.38 -21.28
CA ARG A 133 14.13 9.17 -22.12
C ARG A 133 13.11 8.14 -21.62
N ARG A 134 12.43 8.38 -20.49
CA ARG A 134 11.49 7.44 -19.83
C ARG A 134 12.10 6.06 -19.56
N LEU A 135 13.38 6.03 -19.24
CA LEU A 135 14.11 4.82 -18.88
C LEU A 135 14.37 4.85 -17.37
N SER A 136 14.20 3.69 -16.71
CA SER A 136 14.60 3.57 -15.32
C SER A 136 16.13 3.67 -15.23
N LEU A 137 16.65 4.31 -14.19
CA LEU A 137 18.08 4.37 -13.92
C LEU A 137 18.74 2.99 -13.77
N ASP A 138 18.00 1.99 -13.29
CA ASP A 138 18.50 0.62 -13.15
C ASP A 138 18.79 -0.02 -14.52
N HIS A 139 18.02 0.35 -15.55
CA HIS A 139 18.30 -0.04 -16.94
C HIS A 139 19.48 0.72 -17.56
N ALA A 140 19.90 1.84 -16.95
CA ALA A 140 21.09 2.59 -17.31
C ALA A 140 22.33 2.15 -16.51
N ALA A 141 22.25 1.05 -15.74
CA ALA A 141 23.39 0.48 -15.02
C ALA A 141 24.56 0.22 -15.98
N LEU A 142 25.61 1.00 -15.78
CA LEU A 142 26.66 1.26 -16.74
C LEU A 142 27.57 0.03 -16.97
N ASP A 143 27.68 -0.86 -15.99
CA ASP A 143 28.54 -2.06 -16.05
C ASP A 143 28.17 -3.03 -17.19
N ARG A 144 26.87 -3.13 -17.54
CA ARG A 144 26.40 -4.05 -18.60
C ARG A 144 26.40 -3.43 -20.00
N ARG A 145 26.42 -2.11 -20.12
CA ARG A 145 26.26 -1.40 -21.39
C ARG A 145 27.56 -0.81 -21.94
N LEU A 146 28.46 -0.37 -21.07
CA LEU A 146 29.66 0.36 -21.45
C LEU A 146 30.77 -0.49 -22.06
N ALA A 147 30.82 -1.78 -21.74
CA ALA A 147 31.97 -2.58 -22.11
C ALA A 147 32.13 -2.75 -23.62
N ASN A 148 31.06 -2.67 -24.43
CA ASN A 148 31.14 -2.99 -25.87
C ASN A 148 30.04 -2.40 -26.78
N ARG A 149 29.15 -1.51 -26.31
CA ARG A 149 28.05 -0.97 -27.14
C ARG A 149 27.92 0.54 -27.02
N ARG A 150 27.53 1.19 -28.12
CA ARG A 150 27.17 2.61 -28.14
C ARG A 150 25.96 2.81 -27.23
N ASP A 151 26.06 3.77 -26.31
CA ASP A 151 24.95 4.15 -25.44
C ASP A 151 24.65 5.64 -25.63
N VAL A 152 23.60 5.92 -26.41
CA VAL A 152 23.13 7.28 -26.71
C VAL A 152 22.81 8.05 -25.42
N ILE A 153 22.36 7.36 -24.36
CA ILE A 153 22.05 7.98 -23.06
C ILE A 153 23.34 8.48 -22.40
N ALA A 154 24.37 7.64 -22.41
CA ALA A 154 25.67 8.00 -21.84
C ALA A 154 26.36 9.11 -22.65
N ASP A 155 26.22 9.08 -23.98
CA ASP A 155 26.79 10.10 -24.87
C ASP A 155 26.08 11.45 -24.75
N GLU A 156 24.75 11.44 -24.65
CA GLU A 156 23.95 12.64 -24.42
C GLU A 156 24.28 13.24 -23.05
N ALA A 157 24.34 12.41 -22.00
CA ALA A 157 24.77 12.84 -20.67
C ALA A 157 26.21 13.38 -20.68
N ALA A 158 27.11 12.75 -21.42
CA ALA A 158 28.49 13.20 -21.54
C ALA A 158 28.61 14.56 -22.23
N LEU A 159 27.81 14.81 -23.27
CA LEU A 159 27.77 16.10 -23.95
C LEU A 159 27.18 17.20 -23.09
N ILE A 160 26.09 16.92 -22.35
CA ILE A 160 25.53 17.87 -21.38
C ILE A 160 26.58 18.21 -20.32
N TYR A 161 27.26 17.21 -19.76
CA TYR A 161 28.32 17.44 -18.77
C TYR A 161 29.46 18.27 -19.36
N PHE A 162 29.94 17.92 -20.55
CA PHE A 162 31.01 18.63 -21.24
C PHE A 162 30.68 20.12 -21.45
N HIS A 163 29.46 20.44 -21.87
CA HIS A 163 29.04 21.83 -22.12
C HIS A 163 28.76 22.65 -20.86
N THR A 164 28.49 22.00 -19.73
CA THR A 164 28.08 22.65 -18.47
C THR A 164 29.22 22.82 -17.47
N ARG A 165 30.42 22.32 -17.77
CA ARG A 165 31.61 22.51 -16.91
C ARG A 165 32.00 23.99 -16.82
N PRO A 166 32.26 24.52 -15.60
CA PRO A 166 32.61 25.92 -15.39
C PRO A 166 34.09 26.27 -15.67
N ASP A 167 34.95 25.27 -15.83
CA ASP A 167 36.40 25.50 -15.93
C ASP A 167 36.82 25.94 -17.35
N ARG A 168 37.56 27.06 -17.44
CA ARG A 168 37.89 27.79 -18.67
C ARG A 168 38.95 27.11 -19.54
N GLN A 169 39.51 25.98 -19.14
CA GLN A 169 40.17 25.07 -20.08
C GLN A 169 39.09 24.33 -20.87
N SER A 170 38.32 25.10 -21.64
CA SER A 170 37.37 24.55 -22.59
C SER A 170 38.17 23.59 -23.47
N PRO A 171 37.90 22.29 -23.45
CA PRO A 171 38.50 21.40 -24.42
C PRO A 171 38.20 22.00 -25.79
N THR A 172 39.14 21.88 -26.73
CA THR A 172 38.97 22.44 -28.07
C THR A 172 37.56 22.09 -28.56
N PRO A 173 36.83 23.01 -29.20
CA PRO A 173 35.52 22.72 -29.79
C PRO A 173 35.51 21.42 -30.60
N ASP A 174 36.69 20.96 -31.03
CA ASP A 174 36.99 19.75 -31.78
C ASP A 174 37.28 18.49 -30.93
N ALA A 175 37.03 18.49 -29.61
CA ALA A 175 37.19 17.30 -28.78
C ALA A 175 36.36 16.12 -29.32
N SER A 176 37.00 14.97 -29.53
CA SER A 176 36.32 13.78 -30.03
C SER A 176 35.24 13.31 -29.03
N MET A 177 34.20 12.62 -29.53
CA MET A 177 33.19 12.02 -28.64
C MET A 177 33.78 11.02 -27.65
N GLN A 178 34.92 10.39 -27.98
CA GLN A 178 35.68 9.57 -27.03
C GLN A 178 36.18 10.39 -25.86
N ALA A 179 36.79 11.55 -26.13
CA ALA A 179 37.31 12.45 -25.09
C ALA A 179 36.17 13.03 -24.24
N VAL A 180 35.06 13.42 -24.87
CA VAL A 180 33.83 13.89 -24.20
C VAL A 180 33.29 12.82 -23.25
N ARG A 181 33.09 11.59 -23.76
CA ARG A 181 32.66 10.44 -22.96
C ARG A 181 33.66 10.16 -21.85
N ALA A 182 34.96 10.30 -22.14
CA ALA A 182 36.00 9.99 -21.16
C ALA A 182 36.00 10.91 -19.96
N GLN A 183 35.79 12.20 -20.20
CA GLN A 183 35.67 13.18 -19.13
C GLN A 183 34.44 12.93 -18.27
N PHE A 184 33.28 12.67 -18.90
CA PHE A 184 32.04 12.40 -18.17
C PHE A 184 32.12 11.13 -17.33
N ALA A 185 32.61 10.06 -17.92
CA ALA A 185 32.84 8.78 -17.27
C ALA A 185 33.77 8.87 -16.07
N THR A 186 34.93 9.51 -16.24
CA THR A 186 35.88 9.72 -15.15
C THR A 186 35.22 10.51 -14.03
N ALA A 187 34.50 11.59 -14.35
CA ALA A 187 33.79 12.37 -13.36
C ALA A 187 32.66 11.58 -12.66
N LEU A 188 31.96 10.70 -13.39
CA LEU A 188 30.91 9.86 -12.84
C LEU A 188 31.47 8.77 -11.91
N ILE A 189 32.57 8.13 -12.32
CA ILE A 189 33.30 7.16 -11.49
C ILE A 189 33.85 7.84 -10.24
N ASP A 190 34.42 9.04 -10.37
CA ASP A 190 34.92 9.81 -9.24
C ASP A 190 33.78 10.21 -8.29
N GLU A 191 32.60 10.60 -8.80
CA GLU A 191 31.42 10.89 -7.98
C GLU A 191 30.92 9.63 -7.24
N TRP A 192 30.90 8.49 -7.91
CA TRP A 192 30.52 7.21 -7.32
C TRP A 192 31.52 6.73 -6.27
N GLN A 193 32.81 6.90 -6.53
CA GLN A 193 33.87 6.59 -5.59
C GLN A 193 33.76 7.48 -4.35
N ASP A 194 33.61 8.81 -4.52
CA ASP A 194 33.38 9.76 -3.43
C ASP A 194 32.14 9.38 -2.60
N ALA A 195 31.06 8.96 -3.25
CA ALA A 195 29.85 8.54 -2.54
C ALA A 195 30.03 7.21 -1.79
N GLY A 196 30.76 6.24 -2.36
CA GLY A 196 31.15 5.00 -1.70
C GLY A 196 32.03 5.24 -0.48
N ILE A 197 33.02 6.13 -0.60
CA ILE A 197 33.86 6.58 0.51
C ILE A 197 33.00 7.27 1.57
N GLY A 198 32.07 8.13 1.17
CA GLY A 198 31.14 8.79 2.09
C GLY A 198 30.29 7.78 2.89
N ILE A 199 29.85 6.68 2.26
CA ILE A 199 29.14 5.59 2.95
C ILE A 199 30.03 4.93 4.01
N ALA A 200 31.32 4.73 3.72
CA ALA A 200 32.26 4.17 4.69
C ALA A 200 32.58 5.15 5.83
N LEU A 201 32.76 6.44 5.53
CA LEU A 201 33.06 7.48 6.53
C LEU A 201 31.87 7.81 7.44
N LEU A 202 30.64 7.74 6.91
CA LEU A 202 29.39 7.98 7.62
C LEU A 202 28.39 6.84 7.31
N PRO A 203 28.58 5.66 7.92
CA PRO A 203 27.76 4.50 7.67
C PRO A 203 26.33 4.74 8.15
N SER A 204 25.36 4.16 7.44
CA SER A 204 23.97 4.12 7.88
C SER A 204 23.56 2.73 8.35
N ALA A 205 22.53 2.61 9.20
CA ALA A 205 21.96 1.33 9.60
C ALA A 205 21.73 0.41 8.37
N PRO A 206 22.05 -0.91 8.46
CA PRO A 206 22.18 -1.71 9.68
C PRO A 206 23.62 -1.86 10.25
N VAL A 207 24.58 -1.02 9.85
CA VAL A 207 25.96 -1.11 10.39
C VAL A 207 25.99 -0.89 11.92
N ALA A 208 26.64 -1.79 12.67
CA ALA A 208 26.61 -1.76 14.14
C ALA A 208 27.30 -0.50 14.73
N PRO A 209 26.66 0.21 15.68
CA PRO A 209 27.15 1.45 16.32
C PRO A 209 28.59 1.43 16.87
N VAL A 210 29.09 0.27 17.25
CA VAL A 210 30.35 0.12 18.01
C VAL A 210 31.59 0.46 17.16
N HIS A 211 31.44 0.54 15.84
CA HIS A 211 32.58 0.53 14.92
C HIS A 211 32.73 1.82 14.10
N ALA A 212 31.84 2.80 14.28
CA ALA A 212 31.94 4.08 13.61
C ALA A 212 31.91 5.20 14.64
N ARG A 213 32.78 6.20 14.48
CA ARG A 213 32.79 7.38 15.36
C ARG A 213 31.51 8.19 15.20
N PHE A 214 31.00 8.25 13.98
CA PHE A 214 29.72 8.82 13.60
C PHE A 214 28.97 7.83 12.71
N TRP A 215 27.68 7.64 12.94
CA TRP A 215 26.83 6.81 12.06
C TRP A 215 25.41 7.36 12.02
N TYR A 216 24.71 7.01 10.94
CA TYR A 216 23.34 7.45 10.70
C TYR A 216 22.36 6.30 10.96
N ASP A 217 21.51 6.43 11.98
CA ASP A 217 20.60 5.34 12.38
C ASP A 217 19.31 5.25 11.53
N GLY A 218 19.17 6.08 10.50
CA GLY A 218 17.94 6.25 9.71
C GLY A 218 17.19 7.55 10.03
N PHE A 219 17.38 8.09 11.24
CA PHE A 219 16.70 9.27 11.76
C PHE A 219 17.63 10.40 12.19
N SER A 220 18.82 10.11 12.70
CA SER A 220 19.75 11.11 13.20
C SER A 220 21.19 10.66 13.03
N LEU A 221 22.10 11.64 12.95
CA LEU A 221 23.54 11.36 13.00
C LEU A 221 23.97 11.22 14.46
N GLN A 222 24.33 10.01 14.85
CA GLN A 222 24.76 9.69 16.19
C GLN A 222 26.15 10.24 16.47
N ASN A 223 26.41 10.59 17.74
CA ASN A 223 27.64 11.23 18.25
C ASN A 223 28.00 12.60 17.63
N ALA A 224 27.12 13.18 16.81
CA ALA A 224 27.32 14.49 16.19
C ALA A 224 26.65 15.64 16.95
N ARG A 225 26.05 15.35 18.12
CA ARG A 225 25.41 16.36 18.96
C ARG A 225 26.41 17.48 19.27
N GLY A 226 26.00 18.72 19.03
CA GLY A 226 26.83 19.89 19.29
C GLY A 226 27.88 20.24 18.22
N LYS A 227 28.12 19.38 17.23
CA LYS A 227 29.27 19.51 16.31
C LYS A 227 28.88 20.17 14.98
N ARG A 228 29.80 20.98 14.42
CA ARG A 228 29.68 21.47 13.04
C ARG A 228 30.11 20.38 12.07
N LEU A 229 29.64 20.47 10.82
CA LEU A 229 30.07 19.59 9.75
C LEU A 229 31.60 19.54 9.58
N GLN A 230 32.27 20.69 9.72
CA GLN A 230 33.74 20.77 9.66
C GLN A 230 34.40 20.05 10.85
N ASP A 231 33.78 20.08 12.03
CA ASP A 231 34.30 19.38 13.21
C ASP A 231 34.15 17.87 13.02
N ILE A 232 33.02 17.42 12.48
CA ILE A 232 32.78 16.00 12.15
C ILE A 232 33.80 15.52 11.12
N ALA A 233 34.01 16.27 10.04
CA ALA A 233 34.96 15.91 9.00
C ALA A 233 36.42 15.96 9.47
N ALA A 234 36.79 16.96 10.27
CA ALA A 234 38.11 17.05 10.91
C ALA A 234 38.34 15.86 11.84
N GLU A 235 37.36 15.52 12.66
CA GLU A 235 37.44 14.40 13.59
C GLU A 235 37.54 13.05 12.88
N ILE A 236 36.84 12.88 11.75
CA ILE A 236 37.00 11.72 10.86
C ILE A 236 38.42 11.68 10.26
N PHE A 237 38.92 12.83 9.81
CA PHE A 237 40.24 12.95 9.17
C PHE A 237 41.41 12.72 10.14
N ASP A 238 41.32 13.27 11.35
CA ASP A 238 42.36 13.22 12.37
C ASP A 238 42.39 11.88 13.14
N THR A 239 41.36 11.04 12.98
CA THR A 239 41.34 9.70 13.58
C THR A 239 42.01 8.70 12.63
N PRO A 240 43.10 8.03 13.04
CA PRO A 240 43.70 6.99 12.22
C PRO A 240 42.66 5.89 11.96
N PHE A 241 42.42 5.59 10.69
CA PHE A 241 41.49 4.55 10.28
C PHE A 241 42.14 3.18 10.59
N GLU A 242 41.79 2.59 11.73
CA GLU A 242 42.13 1.19 11.99
C GLU A 242 41.50 0.34 10.90
N ALA A 243 42.27 -0.61 10.34
CA ALA A 243 41.77 -1.46 9.27
C ALA A 243 40.46 -2.12 9.71
N GLU A 244 39.37 -1.79 9.01
CA GLU A 244 38.05 -2.29 9.35
C GLU A 244 38.03 -3.82 9.35
N PRO A 245 37.42 -4.45 10.36
CA PRO A 245 37.21 -5.89 10.37
C PRO A 245 36.55 -6.36 9.05
N PRO A 246 36.93 -7.51 8.46
CA PRO A 246 36.41 -7.97 7.17
C PRO A 246 34.88 -8.09 7.09
N ASN A 247 34.22 -8.32 8.23
CA ASN A 247 32.76 -8.31 8.37
C ASN A 247 32.17 -6.90 8.24
N MET A 248 32.87 -5.87 8.70
CA MET A 248 32.47 -4.47 8.52
C MET A 248 32.58 -4.06 7.05
N GLN A 249 33.67 -4.41 6.38
CA GLN A 249 33.83 -4.18 4.94
C GLN A 249 32.69 -4.82 4.13
N ARG A 250 32.23 -6.02 4.52
CA ARG A 250 31.05 -6.66 3.92
C ARG A 250 29.75 -5.92 4.22
N LEU A 251 29.56 -5.42 5.44
CA LEU A 251 28.37 -4.64 5.82
C LEU A 251 28.32 -3.29 5.12
N ILE A 252 29.46 -2.63 4.93
CA ILE A 252 29.57 -1.39 4.14
C ILE A 252 29.30 -1.69 2.67
N ALA A 253 29.84 -2.79 2.12
CA ALA A 253 29.52 -3.24 0.77
C ALA A 253 28.02 -3.56 0.60
N GLN A 254 27.37 -4.12 1.61
CA GLN A 254 25.92 -4.36 1.62
C GLN A 254 25.11 -3.07 1.82
N ALA A 255 25.52 -2.15 2.68
CA ALA A 255 24.86 -0.86 2.86
C ALA A 255 24.94 0.00 1.59
N SER A 256 26.04 -0.12 0.84
CA SER A 256 26.22 0.45 -0.49
C SER A 256 25.19 -0.10 -1.50
N HIS A 257 24.73 -1.34 -1.30
CA HIS A 257 23.73 -1.99 -2.15
C HIS A 257 22.33 -1.37 -2.00
N PHE A 258 21.97 -0.91 -0.80
CA PHE A 258 20.68 -0.28 -0.51
C PHE A 258 20.71 1.25 -0.68
N GLY A 259 21.90 1.85 -0.67
CA GLY A 259 22.12 3.28 -0.70
C GLY A 259 22.12 3.89 -2.09
N HIS A 260 20.94 4.01 -2.72
CA HIS A 260 20.48 5.05 -3.69
C HIS A 260 21.40 5.63 -4.78
N LEU A 261 22.62 5.17 -5.02
CA LEU A 261 23.46 5.64 -6.13
C LEU A 261 22.97 4.96 -7.40
N PRO A 262 22.06 5.58 -8.16
CA PRO A 262 21.39 4.87 -9.21
C PRO A 262 22.37 4.71 -10.38
N GLY A 263 22.52 3.47 -10.85
CA GLY A 263 23.50 3.10 -11.87
C GLY A 263 24.90 2.68 -11.35
N TYR A 264 25.14 2.62 -10.04
CA TYR A 264 26.41 2.19 -9.46
C TYR A 264 26.74 0.74 -9.86
N PRO A 265 27.93 0.46 -10.43
CA PRO A 265 28.20 -0.80 -11.13
C PRO A 265 28.50 -2.00 -10.22
N CYS A 266 28.81 -1.82 -8.93
CA CYS A 266 29.45 -2.87 -8.14
C CYS A 266 28.93 -3.06 -6.70
N ASN A 267 29.18 -4.26 -6.17
CA ASN A 267 28.88 -4.66 -4.78
C ASN A 267 30.02 -4.28 -3.81
N GLY A 268 30.39 -3.00 -3.72
CA GLY A 268 31.46 -2.52 -2.83
C GLY A 268 32.04 -1.17 -3.24
N THR A 269 32.97 -0.63 -2.46
CA THR A 269 33.73 0.60 -2.79
C THR A 269 34.51 0.43 -4.10
N ILE A 270 34.54 1.47 -4.95
CA ILE A 270 35.39 1.48 -6.14
C ILE A 270 36.85 1.63 -5.68
N ASP A 271 37.54 0.50 -5.55
CA ASP A 271 38.99 0.50 -5.28
C ASP A 271 39.79 0.95 -6.52
N ALA A 272 41.10 1.13 -6.35
CA ALA A 272 41.96 1.61 -7.44
C ALA A 272 41.95 0.68 -8.67
N ALA A 273 41.88 -0.64 -8.46
CA ALA A 273 41.90 -1.64 -9.53
C ALA A 273 40.58 -1.68 -10.30
N LEU A 274 39.45 -1.60 -9.60
CA LEU A 274 38.13 -1.51 -10.19
C LEU A 274 37.94 -0.18 -10.91
N ARG A 275 38.43 0.93 -10.35
CA ARG A 275 38.44 2.24 -11.02
C ARG A 275 39.21 2.16 -12.34
N GLU A 276 40.41 1.59 -12.33
CA GLU A 276 41.21 1.42 -13.54
C GLU A 276 40.52 0.50 -14.55
N THR A 277 39.87 -0.56 -14.07
CA THR A 277 39.09 -1.48 -14.94
C THR A 277 37.90 -0.75 -15.57
N LEU A 278 37.13 0.03 -14.80
CA LEU A 278 36.01 0.81 -15.31
C LEU A 278 36.48 1.88 -16.30
N ILE A 279 37.53 2.62 -15.97
CA ILE A 279 38.13 3.63 -16.87
C ILE A 279 38.64 2.98 -18.16
N ARG A 280 39.39 1.88 -18.07
CA ARG A 280 39.92 1.16 -19.23
C ARG A 280 38.79 0.61 -20.10
N THR A 281 37.74 0.09 -19.47
CA THR A 281 36.53 -0.40 -20.14
C THR A 281 35.80 0.75 -20.85
N MET A 282 35.82 1.97 -20.28
CA MET A 282 35.15 3.13 -20.85
C MET A 282 35.98 3.92 -21.88
N HIS A 283 37.32 3.86 -21.82
CA HIS A 283 38.23 4.75 -22.57
C HIS A 283 39.23 4.03 -23.48
N GLY A 284 39.39 2.71 -23.33
CA GLY A 284 40.53 1.99 -23.91
C GLY A 284 41.81 2.19 -23.07
N ASN A 285 42.98 2.05 -23.69
CA ASN A 285 44.29 2.04 -23.00
C ASN A 285 44.79 3.40 -22.46
N LEU A 286 43.90 4.36 -22.19
CA LEU A 286 44.31 5.62 -21.56
C LEU A 286 44.66 5.37 -20.09
N ALA A 287 45.88 5.76 -19.69
CA ALA A 287 46.33 5.66 -18.31
C ALA A 287 45.47 6.55 -17.41
N ALA A 288 44.72 5.93 -16.49
CA ALA A 288 43.96 6.65 -15.50
C ALA A 288 44.91 7.20 -14.44
N ILE A 289 44.95 8.52 -14.24
CA ILE A 289 45.57 9.08 -13.04
C ILE A 289 44.63 8.75 -11.89
N SER A 290 45.13 8.05 -10.87
CA SER A 290 44.34 7.75 -9.67
C SER A 290 44.22 9.03 -8.83
N ARG A 291 42.98 9.47 -8.58
CA ARG A 291 42.68 10.71 -7.84
C ARG A 291 43.18 10.67 -6.39
N HIS A 292 43.28 9.47 -5.81
CA HIS A 292 43.53 9.24 -4.39
C HIS A 292 44.86 8.50 -4.13
N GLU A 293 45.89 8.78 -4.92
CA GLU A 293 47.25 8.30 -4.65
C GLU A 293 47.83 8.95 -3.38
N PRO A 294 48.78 8.26 -2.70
CA PRO A 294 49.50 8.84 -1.57
C PRO A 294 50.17 10.15 -1.98
N ARG A 295 49.81 11.25 -1.32
CA ARG A 295 50.37 12.59 -1.58
C ARG A 295 50.52 13.41 -0.30
N PRO A 296 51.43 14.40 -0.27
CA PRO A 296 51.66 15.20 0.94
C PRO A 296 50.37 15.80 1.50
N GLY A 297 50.12 15.61 2.79
CA GLY A 297 48.92 16.11 3.47
C GLY A 297 47.65 15.27 3.28
N ALA A 298 47.73 14.12 2.61
CA ALA A 298 46.63 13.16 2.53
C ALA A 298 46.73 12.07 3.61
N ALA A 299 45.59 11.70 4.19
CA ALA A 299 45.44 10.59 5.14
C ALA A 299 44.72 9.41 4.45
N CYS A 300 45.09 8.18 4.80
CA CYS A 300 44.40 6.98 4.31
C CYS A 300 43.08 6.79 5.08
N LEU A 301 41.96 6.98 4.40
CA LEU A 301 40.61 6.90 4.93
C LEU A 301 39.81 5.92 4.07
N ALA A 302 39.16 4.92 4.68
CA ALA A 302 38.38 3.89 3.95
C ALA A 302 39.15 3.23 2.78
N GLY A 303 40.48 3.09 2.90
CA GLY A 303 41.34 2.48 1.88
C GLY A 303 41.81 3.41 0.75
N VAL A 304 41.54 4.72 0.82
CA VAL A 304 42.00 5.72 -0.17
C VAL A 304 42.70 6.91 0.49
N TYR A 305 43.63 7.58 -0.20
CA TYR A 305 44.30 8.77 0.34
C TYR A 305 43.51 10.03 0.01
N LEU A 306 42.97 10.68 1.04
CA LEU A 306 42.22 11.93 0.94
C LEU A 306 42.99 13.06 1.60
N THR A 307 43.01 14.24 0.98
CA THR A 307 43.36 15.49 1.68
C THR A 307 42.23 15.93 2.60
N ARG A 308 42.50 16.81 3.57
CA ARG A 308 41.47 17.32 4.48
C ARG A 308 40.31 17.96 3.73
N THR A 309 40.61 18.77 2.72
CA THR A 309 39.60 19.42 1.86
C THR A 309 38.72 18.42 1.12
N GLU A 310 39.28 17.29 0.67
CA GLU A 310 38.50 16.24 0.00
C GLU A 310 37.62 15.47 0.98
N SER A 311 38.16 15.14 2.17
CA SER A 311 37.38 14.52 3.23
C SER A 311 36.20 15.40 3.64
N ASP A 312 36.45 16.71 3.84
CA ASP A 312 35.41 17.69 4.12
C ASP A 312 34.33 17.70 3.02
N ALA A 313 34.73 17.69 1.74
CA ALA A 313 33.81 17.68 0.61
C ALA A 313 32.97 16.40 0.53
N ILE A 314 33.58 15.23 0.76
CA ILE A 314 32.92 13.92 0.74
C ILE A 314 31.94 13.79 1.91
N VAL A 315 32.37 14.13 3.13
CA VAL A 315 31.53 14.12 4.33
C VAL A 315 30.35 15.08 4.16
N ALA A 316 30.59 16.29 3.62
CA ALA A 316 29.53 17.25 3.32
C ALA A 316 28.54 16.75 2.27
N ALA A 317 29.02 16.11 1.21
CA ALA A 317 28.17 15.52 0.18
C ALA A 317 27.32 14.38 0.76
N ARG A 318 27.93 13.49 1.55
CA ARG A 318 27.23 12.37 2.18
C ARG A 318 26.18 12.83 3.18
N MET A 319 26.50 13.80 4.02
CA MET A 319 25.53 14.37 4.97
C MET A 319 24.34 14.96 4.24
N ARG A 320 24.57 15.69 3.14
CA ARG A 320 23.49 16.20 2.29
C ARG A 320 22.62 15.06 1.76
N ASP A 321 23.21 13.97 1.31
CA ASP A 321 22.48 12.83 0.74
C ASP A 321 21.69 12.04 1.81
N LEU A 322 22.30 11.80 2.98
CA LEU A 322 21.65 11.17 4.15
C LEU A 322 20.47 11.98 4.64
N MET A 323 20.67 13.29 4.78
CA MET A 323 19.59 14.21 5.07
C MET A 323 18.51 14.05 4.00
N LEU A 324 18.81 14.11 2.70
CA LEU A 324 17.78 14.07 1.66
C LEU A 324 17.15 12.69 1.38
N GLY A 325 17.50 11.65 2.14
CA GLY A 325 16.99 10.30 1.99
C GLY A 325 15.53 10.14 2.41
N THR A 326 14.69 9.58 1.54
CA THR A 326 13.23 9.40 1.73
C THR A 326 12.84 8.00 2.18
N HIS A 327 13.71 7.29 2.92
CA HIS A 327 13.46 5.90 3.31
C HIS A 327 12.19 5.67 4.15
N TYR A 328 11.57 6.72 4.68
CA TYR A 328 10.27 6.66 5.36
C TYR A 328 9.23 7.40 4.51
N PRO A 329 8.30 6.70 3.84
CA PRO A 329 7.40 7.28 2.83
C PRO A 329 6.14 7.92 3.41
N LYS A 330 6.25 8.72 4.49
CA LYS A 330 5.11 9.51 4.97
C LYS A 330 5.14 10.91 4.34
N CYS A 331 4.01 11.36 3.79
CA CYS A 331 3.95 12.49 2.85
C CYS A 331 3.25 13.75 3.40
N SER A 332 3.02 13.86 4.72
CA SER A 332 2.42 15.08 5.29
C SER A 332 3.48 16.13 5.64
N VAL A 333 3.08 17.42 5.68
CA VAL A 333 3.96 18.52 6.11
C VAL A 333 4.49 18.30 7.54
N LEU A 334 3.70 17.68 8.42
CA LEU A 334 4.14 17.34 9.77
C LEU A 334 5.17 16.23 9.76
N ASP A 335 5.04 15.20 8.90
CA ASP A 335 6.06 14.16 8.77
C ASP A 335 7.38 14.73 8.24
N ALA A 336 7.32 15.70 7.32
CA ALA A 336 8.49 16.38 6.79
C ALA A 336 9.20 17.24 7.85
N VAL A 337 8.40 17.98 8.63
CA VAL A 337 8.90 18.76 9.77
C VAL A 337 9.46 17.86 10.85
N GLU A 338 8.79 16.76 11.20
CA GLU A 338 9.28 15.74 12.13
C GLU A 338 10.59 15.14 11.65
N THR A 339 10.66 14.74 10.39
CA THR A 339 11.88 14.19 9.78
C THR A 339 13.01 15.21 9.84
N CYS A 340 12.72 16.50 9.62
CA CYS A 340 13.68 17.58 9.74
C CYS A 340 14.16 17.77 11.19
N VAL A 341 13.25 17.84 12.16
CA VAL A 341 13.56 17.99 13.58
C VAL A 341 14.39 16.80 14.07
N ARG A 342 13.95 15.55 13.83
CA ARG A 342 14.69 14.33 14.23
C ARG A 342 16.13 14.32 13.71
N ARG A 343 16.33 14.74 12.46
CA ARG A 343 17.65 14.69 11.78
C ARG A 343 18.59 15.81 12.19
N LEU A 344 18.06 17.02 12.34
CA LEU A 344 18.87 18.24 12.37
C LEU A 344 18.89 18.92 13.74
N ALA A 345 17.87 18.72 14.56
CA ALA A 345 17.79 19.31 15.91
C ALA A 345 18.95 18.88 16.83
N PRO A 346 19.38 17.60 16.84
CA PRO A 346 20.50 17.17 17.69
C PRO A 346 21.82 17.89 17.38
N LEU A 347 22.05 18.29 16.12
CA LEU A 347 23.26 19.03 15.74
C LEU A 347 23.34 20.40 16.43
N HIS A 348 22.19 21.00 16.77
CA HIS A 348 22.07 22.27 17.50
C HIS A 348 21.78 22.10 18.99
N ASP A 349 21.98 20.91 19.55
CA ASP A 349 21.66 20.60 20.95
C ASP A 349 20.18 20.77 21.33
N ILE A 350 19.29 20.75 20.32
CA ILE A 350 17.85 20.82 20.52
C ILE A 350 17.34 19.39 20.71
N ASP A 351 16.94 19.06 21.93
CA ASP A 351 16.33 17.78 22.28
C ASP A 351 14.81 17.84 22.10
N PHE A 352 14.23 16.82 21.49
CA PHE A 352 12.80 16.73 21.24
C PHE A 352 12.34 15.28 21.19
N ASP A 353 11.42 14.92 22.08
CA ASP A 353 10.91 13.57 22.31
C ASP A 353 9.39 13.45 22.07
N ALA A 354 8.64 14.56 22.14
CA ALA A 354 7.17 14.61 22.03
C ALA A 354 6.67 14.81 20.58
N TYR A 355 6.95 13.85 19.69
CA TYR A 355 6.58 13.90 18.26
C TYR A 355 5.07 13.75 17.98
N ASP A 356 4.30 13.34 18.97
CA ASP A 356 2.84 13.16 18.92
C ASP A 356 2.04 14.48 19.03
N HIS A 357 2.70 15.59 19.39
CA HIS A 357 2.06 16.89 19.54
C HIS A 357 2.47 17.90 18.44
N PRO A 358 1.60 18.19 17.44
CA PRO A 358 1.92 19.07 16.31
C PRO A 358 2.42 20.46 16.73
N ALA A 359 1.83 21.06 17.75
CA ALA A 359 2.25 22.38 18.25
C ALA A 359 3.66 22.37 18.85
N ARG A 360 4.02 21.30 19.58
CA ARG A 360 5.36 21.13 20.15
C ARG A 360 6.38 20.88 19.04
N LEU A 361 6.01 20.07 18.05
CA LEU A 361 6.83 19.80 16.87
C LEU A 361 7.12 21.07 16.06
N ILE A 362 6.10 21.89 15.77
CA ILE A 362 6.28 23.18 15.08
C ILE A 362 7.15 24.12 15.91
N LYS A 363 7.00 24.14 17.24
CA LYS A 363 7.87 24.92 18.14
C LYS A 363 9.33 24.48 18.06
N ALA A 364 9.59 23.16 18.05
CA ALA A 364 10.93 22.60 17.90
C ALA A 364 11.53 22.93 16.53
N TYR A 365 10.74 22.83 15.46
CA TYR A 365 11.13 23.20 14.11
C TYR A 365 11.47 24.69 13.97
N ASN A 366 10.69 25.57 14.60
CA ASN A 366 10.99 27.00 14.63
C ASN A 366 12.24 27.31 15.46
N ALA A 367 12.47 26.58 16.56
CA ALA A 367 13.71 26.68 17.33
C ALA A 367 14.93 26.25 16.49
N LEU A 368 14.80 25.16 15.74
CA LEU A 368 15.82 24.67 14.82
C LEU A 368 16.11 25.68 13.69
N ASN A 369 15.09 26.26 13.05
CA ASN A 369 15.28 27.30 12.02
C ASN A 369 16.02 28.52 12.57
N ARG A 370 15.69 28.97 13.79
CA ARG A 370 16.40 30.07 14.44
C ARG A 370 17.86 29.70 14.78
N ALA A 371 18.08 28.54 15.38
CA ALA A 371 19.40 28.06 15.75
C ALA A 371 20.32 27.92 14.53
N TRP A 372 19.79 27.37 13.43
CA TRP A 372 20.51 27.28 12.15
C TRP A 372 20.83 28.64 11.57
N SER A 373 19.90 29.60 11.60
CA SER A 373 20.13 30.95 11.08
C SER A 373 21.20 31.71 11.87
N SER A 374 21.32 31.45 13.18
CA SER A 374 22.35 32.06 14.03
C SER A 374 23.72 31.40 13.93
N ASP A 375 23.78 30.07 13.81
CA ASP A 375 25.02 29.29 13.79
C ASP A 375 24.83 28.06 12.89
N PRO A 376 24.99 28.17 11.56
CA PRO A 376 24.70 27.06 10.65
C PRO A 376 25.68 25.90 10.84
N ARG A 377 25.25 24.84 11.52
CA ARG A 377 26.06 23.62 11.78
C ARG A 377 26.01 22.59 10.65
N PHE A 378 25.10 22.78 9.69
CA PHE A 378 24.96 21.97 8.48
C PHE A 378 24.62 22.83 7.25
N ALA A 379 24.81 22.27 6.06
CA ALA A 379 24.86 23.04 4.79
C ALA A 379 23.50 23.48 4.21
N VAL A 380 22.38 22.93 4.68
CA VAL A 380 21.04 23.17 4.09
C VAL A 380 20.10 23.68 5.16
N SER A 381 19.46 24.83 4.96
CA SER A 381 18.45 25.34 5.91
C SER A 381 17.34 24.29 6.18
N PRO A 382 16.82 24.18 7.43
CA PRO A 382 15.74 23.26 7.79
C PRO A 382 14.49 23.38 6.91
N SER A 383 14.11 24.60 6.52
CA SER A 383 12.93 24.86 5.69
C SER A 383 13.01 24.34 4.25
N PRO A 384 14.02 24.71 3.45
CA PRO A 384 14.26 24.08 2.14
C PRO A 384 14.41 22.55 2.22
N TYR A 385 14.94 22.05 3.34
CA TYR A 385 15.06 20.62 3.60
C TYR A 385 13.69 19.93 3.74
N ALA A 386 12.81 20.44 4.62
CA ALA A 386 11.45 19.92 4.78
C ALA A 386 10.65 20.03 3.48
N GLY A 387 10.83 21.13 2.74
CA GLY A 387 10.17 21.33 1.45
C GLY A 387 10.62 20.29 0.44
N ARG A 388 11.93 20.02 0.36
CA ARG A 388 12.47 19.05 -0.61
C ARG A 388 12.04 17.63 -0.28
N TYR A 389 11.89 17.31 1.01
CA TYR A 389 11.31 16.05 1.44
C TYR A 389 9.84 15.96 0.99
N LEU A 390 9.02 16.99 1.23
CA LEU A 390 7.61 17.02 0.81
C LEU A 390 7.43 16.88 -0.69
N THR A 391 8.16 17.66 -1.49
CA THR A 391 8.03 17.62 -2.94
C THR A 391 8.45 16.28 -3.49
N ARG A 392 9.49 15.65 -2.92
CA ARG A 392 9.92 14.32 -3.31
C ARG A 392 8.93 13.23 -2.90
N CYS A 393 8.38 13.30 -1.70
CA CYS A 393 7.36 12.36 -1.21
C CYS A 393 6.04 12.45 -2.00
N ARG A 394 5.69 13.65 -2.51
CA ARG A 394 4.47 13.88 -3.30
C ARG A 394 4.69 13.88 -4.81
N ASN A 395 5.91 13.56 -5.30
CA ASN A 395 6.29 13.66 -6.72
C ASN A 395 5.94 15.02 -7.36
N VAL A 396 5.98 16.10 -6.57
CA VAL A 396 5.79 17.46 -7.08
C VAL A 396 7.12 17.88 -7.70
N GLU A 397 7.21 17.79 -9.03
CA GLU A 397 8.37 18.29 -9.77
C GLU A 397 8.42 19.82 -9.69
N LEU A 398 9.22 20.35 -8.76
CA LEU A 398 9.66 21.75 -8.84
C LEU A 398 10.71 21.85 -9.94
N ALA A 399 10.26 22.03 -11.18
CA ALA A 399 11.11 22.13 -12.35
C ALA A 399 12.14 23.28 -12.21
N HIS A 400 13.41 22.90 -12.34
CA HIS A 400 14.57 23.64 -12.87
C HIS A 400 14.80 25.14 -12.59
N ALA A 401 14.29 25.75 -11.52
CA ALA A 401 14.72 27.11 -11.13
C ALA A 401 16.18 27.15 -10.56
N ASN A 402 16.80 28.33 -10.56
CA ASN A 402 18.11 28.60 -9.93
C ASN A 402 18.12 28.13 -8.47
N SER A 403 19.28 27.72 -7.93
CA SER A 403 19.38 27.10 -6.59
C SER A 403 18.78 27.97 -5.48
N THR A 404 18.93 29.29 -5.56
CA THR A 404 18.38 30.27 -4.61
C THR A 404 16.87 30.45 -4.76
N ASP A 405 16.33 30.47 -5.99
CA ASP A 405 14.88 30.55 -6.23
C ASP A 405 14.19 29.25 -5.83
N LEU A 406 14.83 28.09 -6.08
CA LEU A 406 14.33 26.80 -5.64
C LEU A 406 14.29 26.71 -4.11
N GLN A 407 15.34 27.15 -3.40
CA GLN A 407 15.35 27.18 -1.94
C GLN A 407 14.23 28.07 -1.38
N ARG A 408 14.01 29.24 -1.98
CA ARG A 408 12.90 30.12 -1.61
C ARG A 408 11.54 29.46 -1.84
N ARG A 409 11.31 28.89 -3.02
CA ARG A 409 10.04 28.19 -3.33
C ARG A 409 9.79 26.99 -2.41
N LEU A 410 10.83 26.22 -2.08
CA LEU A 410 10.74 25.11 -1.14
C LEU A 410 10.39 25.59 0.27
N HIS A 411 10.98 26.70 0.70
CA HIS A 411 10.66 27.36 1.96
C HIS A 411 9.20 27.83 1.97
N ASP A 412 8.80 28.62 0.98
CA ASP A 412 7.45 29.17 0.84
C ASP A 412 6.40 28.05 0.79
N TYR A 413 6.71 26.94 0.11
CA TYR A 413 5.85 25.76 0.03
C TYR A 413 5.59 25.11 1.38
N VAL A 414 6.62 24.97 2.22
CA VAL A 414 6.47 24.43 3.60
C VAL A 414 5.70 25.40 4.47
N GLU A 415 6.04 26.68 4.42
CA GLU A 415 5.36 27.70 5.22
C GLU A 415 3.88 27.78 4.86
N GLU A 416 3.54 27.73 3.56
CA GLU A 416 2.17 27.72 3.09
C GLU A 416 1.40 26.49 3.59
N GLU A 417 1.99 25.29 3.55
CA GLU A 417 1.35 24.09 4.11
C GLU A 417 1.20 24.16 5.64
N LEU A 418 2.20 24.68 6.36
CA LEU A 418 2.11 24.87 7.82
C LEU A 418 1.05 25.93 8.18
N LEU A 419 0.94 27.00 7.41
CA LEU A 419 -0.13 27.99 7.55
C LEU A 419 -1.50 27.38 7.24
N ALA A 420 -1.61 26.46 6.29
CA ALA A 420 -2.85 25.75 5.99
C ALA A 420 -3.32 24.88 7.16
N LEU A 421 -2.41 24.42 8.02
CA LEU A 421 -2.75 23.70 9.26
C LEU A 421 -3.15 24.62 10.43
N SER A 422 -2.91 25.93 10.33
CA SER A 422 -3.29 26.89 11.38
C SER A 422 -4.82 26.97 11.52
N PRO A 423 -5.37 27.22 12.72
CA PRO A 423 -6.79 27.48 12.88
C PRO A 423 -7.21 28.70 12.04
N LEU A 424 -8.45 28.70 11.57
CA LEU A 424 -8.98 29.87 10.86
C LEU A 424 -8.92 31.10 11.79
N PRO A 425 -8.62 32.30 11.25
CA PRO A 425 -8.77 33.53 12.02
C PRO A 425 -10.22 33.63 12.53
N VAL A 426 -10.41 34.09 13.77
CA VAL A 426 -11.74 34.17 14.39
C VAL A 426 -12.29 35.59 14.25
N PHE A 427 -13.52 35.72 13.75
CA PHE A 427 -14.28 36.96 13.82
C PHE A 427 -15.08 36.99 15.12
N ASP A 428 -14.66 37.81 16.08
CA ASP A 428 -15.36 37.99 17.34
C ASP A 428 -16.52 38.98 17.17
N GLU A 429 -17.72 38.45 16.91
CA GLU A 429 -18.93 39.26 16.71
C GLU A 429 -19.24 40.14 17.93
N ASP A 430 -19.05 39.62 19.14
CA ASP A 430 -19.37 40.33 20.38
C ASP A 430 -18.47 41.54 20.56
N PHE A 431 -17.16 41.35 20.34
CA PHE A 431 -16.21 42.45 20.33
C PHE A 431 -16.57 43.53 19.29
N GLN A 432 -17.00 43.13 18.09
CA GLN A 432 -17.40 44.10 17.06
C GLN A 432 -18.69 44.84 17.41
N ILE A 433 -19.68 44.15 17.98
CA ILE A 433 -20.90 44.77 18.50
C ILE A 433 -20.54 45.83 19.54
N GLU A 434 -19.68 45.50 20.51
CA GLU A 434 -19.22 46.48 21.49
C GLU A 434 -18.53 47.69 20.82
N GLN A 435 -17.69 47.48 19.82
CA GLN A 435 -17.05 48.57 19.08
C GLN A 435 -18.07 49.47 18.35
N ILE A 436 -19.13 48.88 17.75
CA ILE A 436 -20.21 49.64 17.11
C ILE A 436 -20.97 50.47 18.15
N LEU A 437 -21.33 49.87 19.29
CA LEU A 437 -22.03 50.57 20.38
C LEU A 437 -21.21 51.75 20.92
N ARG A 438 -19.90 51.57 21.12
CA ARG A 438 -18.99 52.65 21.55
C ARG A 438 -18.88 53.77 20.52
N ARG A 439 -18.64 53.41 19.26
CA ARG A 439 -18.32 54.40 18.21
C ARG A 439 -19.55 55.14 17.71
N LYS A 440 -20.66 54.43 17.47
CA LYS A 440 -21.84 54.97 16.79
C LYS A 440 -22.91 55.46 17.76
N LEU A 441 -23.12 54.74 18.86
CA LEU A 441 -24.08 55.14 19.89
C LEU A 441 -23.43 55.91 21.05
N LYS A 442 -22.09 56.07 21.07
CA LYS A 442 -21.34 56.79 22.12
C LYS A 442 -21.54 56.20 23.52
N MET A 443 -21.80 54.88 23.60
CA MET A 443 -21.93 54.18 24.88
C MET A 443 -20.56 53.96 25.51
N ASN A 444 -20.44 54.19 26.82
CA ASN A 444 -19.25 53.84 27.59
C ASN A 444 -19.34 52.39 28.13
N ASP A 445 -18.28 51.91 28.79
CA ASP A 445 -18.23 50.55 29.37
C ASP A 445 -19.38 50.26 30.35
N ARG A 446 -19.79 51.26 31.11
CA ARG A 446 -20.88 51.13 32.07
C ARG A 446 -22.21 50.99 31.36
N ASP A 447 -22.44 51.77 30.30
CA ASP A 447 -23.67 51.70 29.51
C ASP A 447 -23.84 50.33 28.85
N ILE A 448 -22.75 49.77 28.30
CA ILE A 448 -22.73 48.47 27.60
C ILE A 448 -23.01 47.30 28.55
N ARG A 449 -22.60 47.40 29.82
CA ARG A 449 -22.76 46.31 30.80
C ARG A 449 -24.07 46.36 31.58
N LEU A 450 -24.72 47.52 31.68
CA LEU A 450 -25.95 47.65 32.46
C LEU A 450 -27.17 47.19 31.64
N PRO A 451 -27.92 46.18 32.12
CA PRO A 451 -29.17 45.79 31.50
C PRO A 451 -30.17 46.95 31.49
N ARG A 452 -30.88 47.13 30.38
CA ARG A 452 -31.91 48.16 30.22
C ARG A 452 -33.17 47.55 29.62
N SER A 453 -34.31 48.19 29.88
CA SER A 453 -35.58 47.80 29.25
C SER A 453 -35.57 48.16 27.77
N ALA A 454 -35.52 47.16 26.91
CA ALA A 454 -35.64 47.32 25.46
C ALA A 454 -37.08 47.10 25.02
N ARG A 455 -37.61 47.99 24.18
CA ARG A 455 -38.95 47.87 23.58
C ARG A 455 -38.82 47.49 22.11
N PHE A 456 -39.55 46.45 21.72
CA PHE A 456 -39.60 45.97 20.34
C PHE A 456 -41.02 46.16 19.79
N THR A 457 -41.12 46.88 18.68
CA THR A 457 -42.33 47.01 17.88
C THR A 457 -42.15 46.15 16.64
N ALA A 458 -42.99 45.14 16.47
CA ALA A 458 -43.01 44.32 15.27
C ALA A 458 -43.34 45.19 14.05
N PRO A 459 -42.55 45.17 12.96
CA PRO A 459 -42.88 45.88 11.73
C PRO A 459 -44.09 45.22 11.04
N ASP A 460 -45.15 45.99 10.80
CA ASP A 460 -46.22 45.82 9.81
C ASP A 460 -46.60 44.39 9.38
N PHE A 461 -47.06 43.55 10.33
CA PHE A 461 -47.93 42.42 9.96
C PHE A 461 -49.38 42.93 9.80
N PRO A 462 -50.13 42.53 8.74
CA PRO A 462 -51.48 43.03 8.45
C PRO A 462 -52.59 42.54 9.42
N ALA A 463 -52.25 42.24 10.68
CA ALA A 463 -53.17 41.84 11.74
C ALA A 463 -52.94 42.72 12.99
N PRO A 464 -53.95 42.92 13.87
CA PRO A 464 -53.90 43.98 14.87
C PRO A 464 -52.67 43.87 15.81
N PRO A 465 -51.93 44.98 16.04
CA PRO A 465 -50.66 44.97 16.75
C PRO A 465 -50.89 44.73 18.24
N LYS A 466 -50.56 43.54 18.76
CA LYS A 466 -50.87 43.23 20.16
C LYS A 466 -49.77 42.63 21.03
N THR A 467 -48.51 42.58 20.61
CA THR A 467 -47.45 42.16 21.53
C THR A 467 -46.25 43.09 21.45
N LEU A 468 -46.30 44.14 22.29
CA LEU A 468 -45.12 44.91 22.66
C LEU A 468 -44.28 44.03 23.60
N TRP A 469 -43.21 43.42 23.10
CA TRP A 469 -42.30 42.66 23.96
C TRP A 469 -41.34 43.65 24.64
N ILE A 470 -41.34 43.63 25.98
CA ILE A 470 -40.41 44.38 26.82
C ILE A 470 -39.50 43.37 27.52
N GLY A 471 -38.22 43.36 27.15
CA GLY A 471 -37.19 42.55 27.81
C GLY A 471 -36.19 43.45 28.54
N VAL A 472 -35.63 42.95 29.66
CA VAL A 472 -34.47 43.56 30.31
C VAL A 472 -33.23 42.84 29.78
N MET A 473 -32.34 43.57 29.10
CA MET A 473 -31.16 43.00 28.46
C MET A 473 -30.05 44.04 28.33
N THR A 474 -28.81 43.59 28.23
CA THR A 474 -27.65 44.45 27.93
C THR A 474 -27.77 45.06 26.52
N PRO A 475 -27.14 46.21 26.25
CA PRO A 475 -27.08 46.75 24.88
C PRO A 475 -26.51 45.78 23.83
N ALA A 476 -25.57 44.89 24.18
CA ALA A 476 -25.07 43.89 23.25
C ALA A 476 -26.14 42.85 22.90
N GLU A 477 -26.90 42.38 23.89
CA GLU A 477 -28.06 41.51 23.67
C GLU A 477 -29.16 42.22 22.87
N GLU A 478 -29.46 43.50 23.19
CA GLU A 478 -30.42 44.30 22.43
C GLU A 478 -29.99 44.45 20.97
N PHE A 479 -28.70 44.70 20.72
CA PHE A 479 -28.16 44.76 19.37
C PHE A 479 -28.38 43.43 18.63
N LYS A 480 -28.05 42.30 19.27
CA LYS A 480 -28.27 40.94 18.71
C LYS A 480 -29.74 40.64 18.43
N THR A 481 -30.66 41.08 19.30
CA THR A 481 -32.11 40.92 19.06
C THR A 481 -32.61 41.84 17.96
N ARG A 482 -32.09 43.08 17.88
CA ARG A 482 -32.54 44.03 16.85
C ARG A 482 -31.99 43.70 15.47
N LYS A 483 -30.78 43.14 15.33
CA LYS A 483 -30.24 42.75 14.01
C LYS A 483 -31.10 41.70 13.30
N SER A 484 -31.81 40.85 14.04
CA SER A 484 -32.69 39.81 13.46
C SER A 484 -34.08 40.34 13.09
N ILE A 485 -34.42 41.57 13.48
CA ILE A 485 -35.72 42.20 13.18
C ILE A 485 -35.51 43.21 12.03
N PRO A 486 -36.04 42.94 10.83
CA PRO A 486 -35.90 43.85 9.68
C PRO A 486 -36.40 45.26 10.00
N GLY A 487 -35.60 46.28 9.66
CA GLY A 487 -35.95 47.70 9.87
C GLY A 487 -35.88 48.18 11.33
N SER A 488 -35.42 47.35 12.27
CA SER A 488 -35.30 47.74 13.68
C SER A 488 -34.16 48.74 13.90
N ILE A 489 -34.48 49.88 14.51
CA ILE A 489 -33.51 50.91 14.85
C ILE A 489 -33.18 50.84 16.34
N MET A 490 -31.90 50.82 16.69
CA MET A 490 -31.42 50.96 18.06
C MET A 490 -31.07 52.40 18.35
N LYS A 491 -31.56 52.95 19.47
CA LYS A 491 -31.30 54.34 19.88
C LYS A 491 -30.58 54.41 21.23
N HIS A 492 -29.75 55.44 21.37
CA HIS A 492 -29.18 55.86 22.65
C HIS A 492 -28.88 57.36 22.61
N GLY A 493 -29.50 58.14 23.51
CA GLY A 493 -29.50 59.59 23.41
C GLY A 493 -30.07 60.07 22.07
N ALA A 494 -29.36 60.97 21.39
CA ALA A 494 -29.70 61.46 20.06
C ALA A 494 -29.21 60.56 18.91
N ALA A 495 -28.40 59.53 19.19
CA ALA A 495 -27.86 58.64 18.18
C ALA A 495 -28.82 57.48 17.89
N SER A 496 -28.88 57.09 16.62
CA SER A 496 -29.65 55.94 16.14
C SER A 496 -28.84 55.15 15.13
N ILE A 497 -28.88 53.83 15.22
CA ILE A 497 -28.26 52.93 14.25
C ILE A 497 -29.24 51.86 13.81
N ASP A 498 -29.03 51.33 12.62
CA ASP A 498 -29.59 50.06 12.17
C ASP A 498 -28.57 48.95 12.51
N PRO A 499 -28.80 48.12 13.54
CA PRO A 499 -27.85 47.11 13.99
C PRO A 499 -27.47 46.11 12.89
N LYS A 500 -28.43 45.74 12.03
CA LYS A 500 -28.18 44.82 10.92
C LYS A 500 -27.23 45.44 9.91
N ARG A 501 -27.51 46.67 9.49
CA ARG A 501 -26.69 47.39 8.50
C ARG A 501 -25.27 47.68 9.01
N GLU A 502 -25.13 48.09 10.27
CA GLU A 502 -23.80 48.38 10.86
C GLU A 502 -22.99 47.09 11.06
N LEU A 503 -23.62 45.99 11.49
CA LEU A 503 -22.93 44.70 11.60
C LEU A 503 -22.51 44.18 10.23
N GLU A 504 -23.41 44.17 9.24
CA GLU A 504 -23.09 43.77 7.87
C GLU A 504 -21.93 44.60 7.28
N TYR A 505 -21.88 45.90 7.59
CA TYR A 505 -20.79 46.77 7.17
C TYR A 505 -19.44 46.32 7.78
N VAL A 506 -19.40 46.07 9.09
CA VAL A 506 -18.19 45.59 9.78
C VAL A 506 -17.79 44.20 9.30
N GLN A 507 -18.75 43.30 9.09
CA GLN A 507 -18.51 41.97 8.55
C GLN A 507 -17.93 42.03 7.13
N ARG A 508 -18.39 42.95 6.25
CA ARG A 508 -17.79 43.18 4.92
C ARG A 508 -16.36 43.70 5.00
N GLN A 509 -16.07 44.60 5.93
CA GLN A 509 -14.70 45.08 6.15
C GLN A 509 -13.80 43.94 6.66
N ALA A 510 -14.28 43.15 7.61
CA ALA A 510 -13.56 42.00 8.12
C ALA A 510 -13.32 40.97 7.02
N ALA A 511 -14.32 40.63 6.21
CA ALA A 511 -14.17 39.70 5.08
C ALA A 511 -13.14 40.19 4.04
N ALA A 512 -13.11 41.49 3.73
CA ALA A 512 -12.11 42.06 2.83
C ALA A 512 -10.68 41.98 3.41
N GLN A 513 -10.51 42.15 4.73
CA GLN A 513 -9.22 41.96 5.40
C GLN A 513 -8.84 40.48 5.45
N LEU A 514 -9.80 39.62 5.80
CA LEU A 514 -9.66 38.18 5.92
C LEU A 514 -9.32 37.50 4.59
N SER A 515 -9.85 37.97 3.46
CA SER A 515 -9.53 37.40 2.14
C SER A 515 -8.05 37.56 1.76
N THR A 516 -7.36 38.54 2.36
CA THR A 516 -5.91 38.73 2.24
C THR A 516 -5.10 38.07 3.37
N HIS A 517 -5.77 37.45 4.35
CA HIS A 517 -5.12 36.85 5.51
C HIS A 517 -4.29 35.62 5.10
N PRO A 518 -3.00 35.50 5.53
CA PRO A 518 -2.11 34.44 5.09
C PRO A 518 -2.66 33.01 5.30
N VAL A 519 -3.36 32.78 6.42
CA VAL A 519 -3.98 31.47 6.73
C VAL A 519 -5.12 31.13 5.76
N ILE A 520 -5.97 32.10 5.40
CA ILE A 520 -7.08 31.88 4.47
C ILE A 520 -6.52 31.59 3.08
N ARG A 521 -5.52 32.38 2.64
CA ARG A 521 -4.77 32.11 1.41
C ARG A 521 -4.21 30.69 1.39
N ALA A 522 -3.45 30.32 2.41
CA ALA A 522 -2.77 29.03 2.50
C ALA A 522 -3.73 27.84 2.50
N LYS A 523 -4.86 27.94 3.22
CA LYS A 523 -5.90 26.90 3.22
C LYS A 523 -6.56 26.71 1.86
N VAL A 524 -6.86 27.80 1.15
CA VAL A 524 -7.44 27.74 -0.20
C VAL A 524 -6.45 27.10 -1.17
N GLU A 525 -5.19 27.52 -1.14
CA GLU A 525 -4.13 26.97 -2.00
C GLU A 525 -3.87 25.48 -1.73
N GLU A 526 -3.95 25.06 -0.46
CA GLU A 526 -3.87 23.64 -0.09
C GLU A 526 -5.10 22.85 -0.54
N ALA A 527 -6.31 23.40 -0.39
CA ALA A 527 -7.53 22.77 -0.90
C ALA A 527 -7.45 22.58 -2.42
N MET A 528 -7.07 23.63 -3.16
CA MET A 528 -6.89 23.55 -4.62
C MET A 528 -5.84 22.51 -5.02
N ARG A 529 -4.71 22.42 -4.29
CA ARG A 529 -3.69 21.40 -4.52
C ARG A 529 -4.19 19.98 -4.26
N ARG A 530 -4.93 19.74 -3.18
CA ARG A 530 -5.51 18.42 -2.86
C ARG A 530 -6.52 17.94 -3.89
N HIS A 531 -7.15 18.86 -4.60
CA HIS A 531 -8.11 18.57 -5.66
C HIS A 531 -7.51 18.62 -7.06
N ASP A 532 -6.17 18.64 -7.18
CA ASP A 532 -5.43 18.68 -8.47
C ASP A 532 -5.92 19.81 -9.41
N VAL A 533 -6.37 20.94 -8.85
CA VAL A 533 -6.83 22.08 -9.65
C VAL A 533 -5.62 22.67 -10.41
N PRO A 534 -5.63 22.69 -11.75
CA PRO A 534 -4.49 23.18 -12.53
C PRO A 534 -4.13 24.64 -12.20
N ARG A 535 -2.85 24.97 -12.29
CA ARG A 535 -2.36 26.36 -12.27
C ARG A 535 -2.43 26.97 -13.68
N ASP A 536 -3.64 27.07 -14.23
CA ASP A 536 -3.89 27.71 -15.52
C ASP A 536 -4.16 29.22 -15.38
N ALA A 537 -4.56 29.86 -16.48
CA ALA A 537 -4.85 31.30 -16.50
C ALA A 537 -5.98 31.69 -15.53
N ASP A 538 -6.89 30.77 -15.19
CA ASP A 538 -8.02 31.02 -14.30
C ASP A 538 -7.67 30.74 -12.83
N HIS A 539 -6.48 30.21 -12.55
CA HIS A 539 -6.06 29.84 -11.20
C HIS A 539 -6.08 31.03 -10.22
N ALA A 540 -5.62 32.20 -10.66
CA ALA A 540 -5.62 33.41 -9.81
C ALA A 540 -7.05 33.86 -9.46
N ASP A 541 -7.96 33.80 -10.43
CA ASP A 541 -9.36 34.18 -10.25
C ASP A 541 -10.11 33.18 -9.36
N ASN A 542 -9.91 31.88 -9.59
CA ASN A 542 -10.50 30.81 -8.78
C ASN A 542 -10.00 30.90 -7.33
N THR A 543 -8.70 31.14 -7.15
CA THR A 543 -8.10 31.32 -5.83
C THR A 543 -8.69 32.54 -5.13
N GLN A 544 -8.82 33.68 -5.81
CA GLN A 544 -9.37 34.89 -5.22
C GLN A 544 -10.85 34.73 -4.84
N ARG A 545 -11.65 34.02 -5.65
CA ARG A 545 -13.05 33.71 -5.34
C ARG A 545 -13.16 32.83 -4.10
N LEU A 546 -12.42 31.72 -4.06
CA LEU A 546 -12.42 30.82 -2.91
C LEU A 546 -11.94 31.50 -1.62
N ARG A 547 -10.92 32.38 -1.71
CA ARG A 547 -10.47 33.20 -0.57
C ARG A 547 -11.57 34.13 -0.08
N GLN A 548 -12.28 34.80 -0.99
CA GLN A 548 -13.37 35.70 -0.64
C GLN A 548 -14.54 34.93 0.00
N THR A 549 -14.87 33.74 -0.51
CA THR A 549 -15.93 32.89 0.05
C THR A 549 -15.59 32.38 1.44
N LEU A 550 -14.37 31.88 1.64
CA LEU A 550 -13.91 31.46 2.97
C LEU A 550 -13.88 32.65 3.96
N ALA A 551 -13.44 33.83 3.51
CA ALA A 551 -13.42 35.03 4.32
C ALA A 551 -14.82 35.55 4.69
N ASN A 552 -15.77 35.49 3.75
CA ASN A 552 -17.18 35.83 3.99
C ASN A 552 -17.78 34.89 5.05
N SER A 553 -17.52 33.58 4.93
CA SER A 553 -17.96 32.58 5.91
C SER A 553 -17.39 32.85 7.30
N VAL A 554 -16.08 33.09 7.42
CA VAL A 554 -15.44 33.44 8.70
C VAL A 554 -15.99 34.73 9.30
N ALA A 555 -16.33 35.73 8.48
CA ALA A 555 -16.90 37.00 8.95
C ALA A 555 -18.40 36.91 9.28
N GLY A 556 -19.05 35.77 9.05
CA GLY A 556 -20.50 35.60 9.25
C GLY A 556 -21.35 36.37 8.22
N LEU A 557 -20.80 36.65 7.03
CA LEU A 557 -21.59 37.17 5.91
C LEU A 557 -22.34 36.02 5.23
N PRO A 558 -23.58 36.26 4.77
CA PRO A 558 -24.27 35.30 3.92
C PRO A 558 -23.45 35.03 2.65
N ALA A 559 -23.38 33.77 2.24
CA ALA A 559 -22.77 33.38 0.97
C ALA A 559 -23.40 34.18 -0.20
N PRO A 560 -22.63 34.47 -1.28
CA PRO A 560 -23.14 35.25 -2.41
C PRO A 560 -24.45 34.67 -2.95
N SER A 561 -25.37 35.55 -3.34
CA SER A 561 -26.80 35.30 -3.52
C SER A 561 -27.21 34.40 -4.70
N SER A 562 -26.26 33.85 -5.47
CA SER A 562 -26.59 32.77 -6.38
C SER A 562 -26.12 31.46 -5.77
N LEU A 563 -27.11 30.64 -5.40
CA LEU A 563 -26.93 29.31 -4.90
C LEU A 563 -26.05 28.47 -5.83
N ASP A 564 -26.11 28.71 -7.15
CA ASP A 564 -25.25 28.11 -8.17
C ASP A 564 -23.76 28.51 -8.11
N ALA A 565 -23.42 29.70 -7.60
CA ALA A 565 -22.03 30.11 -7.39
C ALA A 565 -21.48 29.47 -6.11
N PHE A 566 -22.26 29.50 -5.03
CA PHE A 566 -21.93 28.81 -3.79
C PHE A 566 -21.81 27.29 -3.98
N LEU A 567 -22.71 26.70 -4.77
CA LEU A 567 -22.70 25.28 -5.16
C LEU A 567 -21.45 24.89 -5.95
N ARG A 568 -21.04 25.69 -6.92
CA ARG A 568 -19.80 25.46 -7.68
C ARG A 568 -18.56 25.58 -6.80
N GLU A 569 -18.57 26.48 -5.83
CA GLU A 569 -17.47 26.66 -4.88
C GLU A 569 -17.42 25.53 -3.84
N LEU A 570 -18.56 25.00 -3.41
CA LEU A 570 -18.64 23.81 -2.56
C LEU A 570 -18.24 22.52 -3.30
N ASP A 571 -18.62 22.37 -4.57
CA ASP A 571 -18.17 21.25 -5.42
C ASP A 571 -16.63 21.27 -5.61
N LEU A 572 -16.05 22.47 -5.78
CA LEU A 572 -14.59 22.67 -5.85
C LEU A 572 -13.86 22.42 -4.53
N LEU A 573 -14.47 22.73 -3.39
CA LEU A 573 -13.85 22.62 -2.06
C LEU A 573 -14.02 21.25 -1.40
N PHE A 574 -15.09 20.52 -1.72
CA PHE A 574 -15.44 19.28 -1.04
C PHE A 574 -15.50 18.07 -1.96
N GLY A 575 -15.64 18.24 -3.28
CA GLY A 575 -15.60 17.17 -4.29
C GLY A 575 -16.55 16.00 -4.02
N SER A 576 -17.53 16.17 -3.12
CA SER A 576 -18.37 15.10 -2.60
C SER A 576 -19.75 15.18 -3.26
N PRO A 577 -20.14 14.16 -4.04
CA PRO A 577 -21.47 14.07 -4.66
C PRO A 577 -22.62 14.23 -3.66
N THR A 578 -22.39 13.86 -2.39
CA THR A 578 -23.38 13.93 -1.30
C THR A 578 -23.67 15.38 -0.88
N VAL A 579 -22.64 16.23 -0.80
CA VAL A 579 -22.81 17.65 -0.46
C VAL A 579 -23.52 18.37 -1.62
N ALA A 580 -23.20 18.03 -2.86
CA ALA A 580 -23.88 18.56 -4.05
C ALA A 580 -25.37 18.17 -4.09
N ALA A 581 -25.72 16.94 -3.67
CA ALA A 581 -27.10 16.44 -3.63
C ALA A 581 -27.93 17.15 -2.55
N ILE A 582 -27.40 17.31 -1.34
CA ILE A 582 -28.05 18.02 -0.22
C ILE A 582 -28.33 19.47 -0.62
N VAL A 583 -27.36 20.14 -1.22
CA VAL A 583 -27.50 21.56 -1.57
C VAL A 583 -28.43 21.76 -2.79
N LYS A 584 -28.48 20.82 -3.75
CA LYS A 584 -29.50 20.82 -4.83
C LYS A 584 -30.92 20.61 -4.30
N ALA A 585 -31.10 19.78 -3.27
CA ALA A 585 -32.41 19.55 -2.66
C ALA A 585 -32.95 20.82 -1.97
N VAL A 586 -32.11 21.52 -1.19
CA VAL A 586 -32.44 22.84 -0.61
C VAL A 586 -32.74 23.88 -1.70
N ALA A 587 -31.92 23.91 -2.76
CA ALA A 587 -32.06 24.86 -3.86
C ALA A 587 -33.37 24.76 -4.63
N SER A 588 -33.93 23.56 -4.70
CA SER A 588 -35.13 23.31 -5.49
C SER A 588 -36.40 23.93 -4.90
N GLY A 589 -36.41 24.26 -3.61
CA GLY A 589 -37.59 24.80 -2.92
C GLY A 589 -38.80 23.85 -2.88
N GLU A 590 -38.65 22.62 -3.36
CA GLU A 590 -39.73 21.63 -3.37
C GLU A 590 -39.94 21.08 -1.95
N PRO A 591 -41.14 21.22 -1.35
CA PRO A 591 -41.40 20.80 0.03
C PRO A 591 -41.09 19.33 0.30
N ARG A 592 -41.22 18.46 -0.71
CA ARG A 592 -40.86 17.04 -0.62
C ARG A 592 -39.35 16.83 -0.46
N ARG A 593 -38.53 17.53 -1.25
CA ARG A 593 -37.06 17.46 -1.16
C ARG A 593 -36.51 18.15 0.08
N MET A 594 -37.22 19.14 0.62
CA MET A 594 -36.90 19.72 1.93
C MET A 594 -37.28 18.80 3.10
N LEU A 595 -38.36 18.02 2.98
CA LEU A 595 -38.72 16.99 3.96
C LEU A 595 -37.73 15.82 3.96
N GLU A 596 -37.10 15.52 2.81
CA GLU A 596 -35.98 14.56 2.71
C GLU A 596 -34.71 15.04 3.43
N LEU A 597 -34.63 16.33 3.78
CA LEU A 597 -33.49 16.93 4.49
C LEU A 597 -33.71 17.09 6.00
N LEU A 598 -34.88 16.71 6.51
CA LEU A 598 -35.21 16.81 7.95
C LEU A 598 -34.17 16.15 8.88
N PRO A 599 -33.59 14.99 8.53
CA PRO A 599 -32.53 14.38 9.32
C PRO A 599 -31.31 15.28 9.49
N PHE A 600 -31.04 16.20 8.57
CA PHE A 600 -29.90 17.12 8.69
C PHE A 600 -30.24 18.45 9.37
N VAL A 601 -31.50 18.89 9.24
CA VAL A 601 -31.94 20.20 9.71
C VAL A 601 -32.01 20.23 11.24
N VAL A 602 -32.46 19.15 11.88
CA VAL A 602 -32.55 19.08 13.35
C VAL A 602 -31.15 19.04 14.00
N PRO A 603 -30.20 18.20 13.56
CA PRO A 603 -28.84 18.25 14.06
C PRO A 603 -28.11 19.57 13.77
N LEU A 604 -28.30 20.16 12.59
CA LEU A 604 -27.74 21.50 12.28
C LEU A 604 -28.33 22.58 13.20
N TYR A 605 -29.62 22.47 13.52
CA TYR A 605 -30.27 23.33 14.49
C TYR A 605 -29.69 23.11 15.88
N ASP A 606 -29.52 21.87 16.35
CA ASP A 606 -28.95 21.58 17.68
C ASP A 606 -27.47 22.00 17.81
N ILE A 607 -26.68 21.86 16.73
CA ILE A 607 -25.32 22.42 16.65
C ILE A 607 -25.37 23.93 16.87
N GLU A 608 -26.22 24.61 16.10
CA GLU A 608 -26.26 26.05 16.09
C GLU A 608 -26.89 26.61 17.37
N GLU A 609 -27.96 26.00 17.89
CA GLU A 609 -28.61 26.30 19.17
C GLU A 609 -27.65 26.06 20.35
N GLY A 610 -26.91 24.93 20.35
CA GLY A 610 -25.89 24.61 21.34
C GLY A 610 -24.72 25.61 21.32
N ILE A 611 -24.24 25.99 20.14
CA ILE A 611 -23.21 27.02 19.99
C ILE A 611 -23.76 28.39 20.46
N ARG A 612 -24.99 28.73 20.09
CA ARG A 612 -25.63 30.01 20.43
C ARG A 612 -25.86 30.16 21.94
N HIS A 613 -26.16 29.07 22.63
CA HIS A 613 -26.38 29.04 24.08
C HIS A 613 -25.15 28.63 24.90
N ARG A 614 -24.01 28.37 24.26
CA ARG A 614 -22.78 27.82 24.87
C ARG A 614 -23.00 26.49 25.60
N ASP A 615 -23.99 25.73 25.15
CA ASP A 615 -24.23 24.35 25.56
C ASP A 615 -23.44 23.43 24.64
N TRP A 616 -22.19 23.18 25.04
CA TRP A 616 -21.26 22.40 24.24
C TRP A 616 -21.65 20.93 24.11
N GLU A 617 -22.46 20.41 25.04
CA GLU A 617 -23.00 19.06 24.91
C GLU A 617 -24.09 19.04 23.84
N LEU A 618 -25.03 19.99 23.85
CA LEU A 618 -26.03 20.10 22.78
C LEU A 618 -25.38 20.31 21.40
N ALA A 619 -24.34 21.14 21.31
CA ALA A 619 -23.62 21.37 20.06
C ALA A 619 -22.89 20.11 19.57
N LYS A 620 -22.29 19.36 20.50
CA LYS A 620 -21.57 18.11 20.22
C LYS A 620 -22.54 17.00 19.82
N THR A 621 -23.67 16.88 20.50
CA THR A 621 -24.75 15.94 20.16
C THR A 621 -25.34 16.26 18.80
N GLY A 622 -25.60 17.53 18.49
CA GLY A 622 -25.99 17.95 17.15
C GLY A 622 -24.92 17.61 16.09
N ALA A 623 -23.64 17.78 16.40
CA ALA A 623 -22.55 17.47 15.46
C ALA A 623 -22.40 15.95 15.22
N LEU A 624 -22.62 15.14 16.25
CA LEU A 624 -22.66 13.69 16.17
C LEU A 624 -23.85 13.21 15.33
N HIS A 625 -25.06 13.70 15.62
CA HIS A 625 -26.24 13.37 14.83
C HIS A 625 -26.10 13.84 13.38
N LEU A 626 -25.51 15.01 13.13
CA LEU A 626 -25.25 15.47 11.76
C LEU A 626 -24.27 14.53 11.03
N GLY A 627 -23.25 14.04 11.74
CA GLY A 627 -22.31 13.05 11.22
C GLY A 627 -22.97 11.71 10.94
N GLU A 628 -23.82 11.23 11.84
CA GLU A 628 -24.61 10.01 11.67
C GLU A 628 -25.59 10.13 10.50
N ASP A 629 -26.32 11.24 10.39
CA ASP A 629 -27.28 11.48 9.30
C ASP A 629 -26.59 11.71 7.95
N LEU A 630 -25.38 12.27 7.92
CA LEU A 630 -24.49 12.31 6.74
C LEU A 630 -24.05 10.92 6.31
N VAL A 631 -23.72 10.05 7.26
CA VAL A 631 -23.37 8.66 6.99
C VAL A 631 -24.60 7.87 6.53
N PHE A 632 -25.74 8.00 7.21
CA PHE A 632 -26.99 7.32 6.87
C PHE A 632 -27.59 7.78 5.54
N THR A 633 -27.44 9.05 5.16
CA THR A 633 -27.91 9.53 3.85
C THR A 633 -26.94 9.22 2.73
N ALA A 634 -25.62 9.23 3.00
CA ALA A 634 -24.64 8.66 2.08
C ALA A 634 -24.89 7.16 1.81
N ILE A 635 -25.44 6.45 2.82
CA ILE A 635 -25.88 5.05 2.74
C ILE A 635 -27.31 4.91 2.15
N GLY A 636 -28.18 5.92 2.32
CA GLY A 636 -29.64 5.82 2.14
C GLY A 636 -30.21 6.17 0.75
N LEU A 637 -29.47 6.88 -0.11
CA LEU A 637 -29.97 7.30 -1.44
C LEU A 637 -30.27 6.15 -2.43
N GLY A 638 -29.96 4.89 -2.08
CA GLY A 638 -30.38 3.69 -2.82
C GLY A 638 -31.65 3.00 -2.29
N ALA A 639 -32.04 3.23 -1.03
CA ALA A 639 -33.14 2.52 -0.37
C ALA A 639 -34.51 3.22 -0.52
N GLU A 640 -34.52 4.51 -0.88
CA GLU A 640 -35.67 5.40 -0.74
C GLU A 640 -36.85 5.05 -1.67
N LYS A 641 -36.61 4.47 -2.87
CA LYS A 641 -37.68 4.04 -3.77
C LYS A 641 -38.43 2.78 -3.32
N ILE A 642 -37.82 1.96 -2.46
CA ILE A 642 -38.41 0.71 -1.96
C ILE A 642 -39.08 0.98 -0.60
N LEU A 643 -38.40 1.73 0.28
CA LEU A 643 -38.95 2.14 1.57
C LEU A 643 -40.12 3.12 1.41
N MET A 644 -40.10 4.09 0.49
CA MET A 644 -41.26 4.96 0.24
C MET A 644 -42.46 4.22 -0.38
N ARG A 645 -42.23 3.09 -1.07
CA ARG A 645 -43.30 2.26 -1.63
C ARG A 645 -43.96 1.40 -0.55
N GLN A 646 -43.15 0.86 0.37
CA GLN A 646 -43.61 0.12 1.53
C GLN A 646 -44.28 1.05 2.54
N LEU A 647 -43.70 2.21 2.85
CA LEU A 647 -44.31 3.24 3.70
C LEU A 647 -45.58 3.81 3.08
N ALA A 648 -45.67 3.97 1.75
CA ALA A 648 -46.91 4.39 1.09
C ALA A 648 -47.99 3.30 1.08
N LEU A 649 -47.62 2.02 1.11
CA LEU A 649 -48.53 0.87 1.25
C LEU A 649 -48.97 0.68 2.71
N ASP A 650 -48.08 0.91 3.67
CA ASP A 650 -48.34 0.82 5.11
C ASP A 650 -49.08 2.06 5.64
N VAL A 651 -48.81 3.24 5.09
CA VAL A 651 -49.62 4.45 5.35
C VAL A 651 -50.98 4.34 4.64
N LYS A 652 -51.07 3.71 3.45
CA LYS A 652 -52.38 3.38 2.85
C LYS A 652 -53.16 2.36 3.69
N SER A 653 -52.51 1.35 4.29
CA SER A 653 -53.17 0.35 5.12
C SER A 653 -53.57 0.93 6.48
N VAL A 654 -52.77 1.82 7.08
CA VAL A 654 -53.09 2.56 8.32
C VAL A 654 -54.16 3.63 8.09
N LEU A 655 -54.16 4.32 6.95
CA LEU A 655 -55.22 5.28 6.59
C LEU A 655 -56.52 4.59 6.15
N ALA A 656 -56.44 3.42 5.51
CA ALA A 656 -57.62 2.57 5.25
C ALA A 656 -58.19 1.97 6.55
N ALA A 657 -57.32 1.60 7.52
CA ALA A 657 -57.74 1.14 8.85
C ALA A 657 -58.36 2.26 9.70
N ARG A 658 -57.93 3.53 9.52
CA ARG A 658 -58.54 4.70 10.16
C ARG A 658 -59.80 5.21 9.46
N ALA A 659 -59.96 4.95 8.16
CA ALA A 659 -61.18 5.29 7.42
C ALA A 659 -62.32 4.27 7.64
N GLY A 660 -62.02 3.07 8.16
CA GLY A 660 -62.99 2.02 8.48
C GLY A 660 -63.60 2.06 9.88
N SER A 661 -63.15 2.94 10.79
CA SER A 661 -63.61 2.96 12.19
C SER A 661 -64.77 3.93 12.46
N ALA A 662 -65.70 4.03 11.52
CA ALA A 662 -66.99 4.68 11.72
C ALA A 662 -68.11 3.81 11.14
N GLY A 663 -68.56 2.81 11.90
CA GLY A 663 -69.86 2.14 11.67
C GLY A 663 -69.86 0.61 11.80
N GLY A 664 -70.25 0.13 12.99
CA GLY A 664 -71.31 -0.89 13.19
C GLY A 664 -71.20 -2.33 12.64
N GLU A 665 -71.02 -3.26 13.58
CA GLU A 665 -71.72 -4.57 13.77
C GLU A 665 -71.45 -5.84 12.92
N ALA A 666 -71.14 -6.92 13.68
CA ALA A 666 -71.60 -8.33 13.62
C ALA A 666 -70.79 -9.46 12.91
N ILE A 667 -70.28 -10.41 13.74
CA ILE A 667 -70.47 -11.91 13.71
C ILE A 667 -69.85 -12.68 12.50
N GLU A 668 -69.15 -13.84 12.52
CA GLU A 668 -68.81 -14.95 13.44
C GLU A 668 -67.77 -15.89 12.72
N MET A 669 -66.96 -16.65 13.49
CA MET A 669 -66.53 -18.07 13.27
C MET A 669 -65.78 -18.50 11.95
N VAL A 670 -64.82 -19.45 11.85
CA VAL A 670 -64.08 -20.38 12.74
C VAL A 670 -63.04 -21.19 11.91
N ARG A 671 -61.90 -21.56 12.54
CA ARG A 671 -61.04 -22.78 12.43
C ARG A 671 -60.17 -23.20 11.21
N ARG A 672 -58.92 -23.54 11.60
CA ARG A 672 -58.12 -24.80 11.44
C ARG A 672 -57.00 -24.89 10.35
N GLN A 673 -55.76 -24.87 10.87
CA GLN A 673 -54.54 -25.65 10.53
C GLN A 673 -54.78 -27.16 10.21
N PRO A 674 -53.73 -27.96 9.86
CA PRO A 674 -52.76 -27.91 8.75
C PRO A 674 -52.65 -29.33 8.08
N VAL A 675 -51.62 -29.64 7.26
CA VAL A 675 -50.84 -30.91 7.20
C VAL A 675 -50.06 -31.07 5.88
N SER A 676 -48.93 -31.76 6.01
CA SER A 676 -47.80 -32.16 5.14
C SER A 676 -48.12 -32.86 3.80
N ILE A 677 -47.07 -33.10 3.00
CA ILE A 677 -46.66 -34.44 2.52
C ILE A 677 -45.22 -34.41 1.95
N GLU A 678 -44.50 -35.49 2.27
CA GLU A 678 -43.16 -35.95 1.87
C GLU A 678 -43.04 -36.29 0.37
N ALA A 679 -41.89 -36.02 -0.28
CA ALA A 679 -40.86 -36.98 -0.72
C ALA A 679 -41.36 -38.19 -1.54
N ASP A 680 -40.92 -38.31 -2.80
CA ASP A 680 -39.94 -39.33 -3.21
C ASP A 680 -39.59 -39.30 -4.72
N ALA A 681 -38.45 -39.92 -5.02
CA ALA A 681 -37.63 -39.85 -6.22
C ALA A 681 -37.88 -40.96 -7.28
N GLU A 682 -37.04 -40.93 -8.33
CA GLU A 682 -36.80 -41.92 -9.41
C GLU A 682 -37.82 -41.91 -10.58
N GLU A 683 -37.47 -42.10 -11.86
CA GLU A 683 -36.32 -42.74 -12.50
C GLU A 683 -36.19 -42.30 -13.98
N LEU A 684 -35.06 -42.67 -14.60
CA LEU A 684 -34.61 -42.42 -15.98
C LEU A 684 -35.60 -42.81 -17.12
N SER A 685 -35.55 -42.09 -18.25
CA SER A 685 -35.09 -42.63 -19.57
C SER A 685 -35.47 -41.74 -20.77
N ARG A 686 -34.55 -41.69 -21.76
CA ARG A 686 -34.54 -41.00 -23.08
C ARG A 686 -35.65 -41.50 -24.05
N PRO A 687 -35.65 -41.11 -25.35
CA PRO A 687 -35.48 -39.83 -26.05
C PRO A 687 -36.67 -39.53 -26.99
N GLY A 688 -36.75 -38.34 -27.59
CA GLY A 688 -37.75 -38.06 -28.64
C GLY A 688 -37.43 -36.81 -29.44
N GLU A 689 -37.30 -37.01 -30.75
CA GLU A 689 -37.11 -36.03 -31.83
C GLU A 689 -38.31 -35.08 -32.00
N ASP A 690 -38.09 -34.08 -32.86
CA ASP A 690 -39.04 -33.16 -33.51
C ASP A 690 -39.49 -31.90 -32.76
N ALA A 691 -38.81 -30.78 -33.05
CA ALA A 691 -39.43 -29.47 -33.04
C ALA A 691 -38.87 -28.57 -34.16
N ALA A 692 -39.81 -28.03 -34.94
CA ALA A 692 -39.71 -27.19 -36.12
C ALA A 692 -38.91 -25.88 -35.93
N PRO A 693 -38.49 -25.21 -37.02
CA PRO A 693 -37.72 -23.98 -36.94
C PRO A 693 -38.63 -22.83 -36.50
N ILE A 694 -38.32 -22.21 -35.37
CA ILE A 694 -38.89 -20.92 -34.98
C ILE A 694 -37.90 -19.84 -35.43
N GLU A 695 -38.41 -18.96 -36.29
CA GLU A 695 -37.74 -17.79 -36.84
C GLU A 695 -37.14 -16.92 -35.73
N THR A 696 -35.89 -16.52 -35.93
CA THR A 696 -35.21 -15.53 -35.10
C THR A 696 -35.81 -14.14 -35.37
N PRO A 697 -36.28 -13.39 -34.36
CA PRO A 697 -36.47 -11.96 -34.54
C PRO A 697 -35.09 -11.30 -34.51
N GLU A 698 -34.75 -10.58 -35.59
CA GLU A 698 -33.60 -9.68 -35.63
C GLU A 698 -33.67 -8.69 -34.45
N HIS A 699 -32.88 -8.93 -33.41
CA HIS A 699 -32.60 -7.93 -32.40
C HIS A 699 -31.59 -6.93 -32.97
N THR A 700 -32.11 -5.76 -33.31
CA THR A 700 -31.34 -4.54 -33.53
C THR A 700 -30.34 -4.32 -32.39
N ARG A 701 -29.04 -4.42 -32.72
CA ARG A 701 -27.93 -4.05 -31.84
C ARG A 701 -28.12 -2.61 -31.33
N PRO A 702 -27.95 -2.31 -30.02
CA PRO A 702 -27.75 -0.94 -29.60
C PRO A 702 -26.42 -0.44 -30.19
N LYS A 703 -26.48 0.65 -30.98
CA LYS A 703 -25.29 1.35 -31.46
C LYS A 703 -24.47 1.82 -30.25
N MET A 704 -23.25 1.32 -30.11
CA MET A 704 -22.26 1.93 -29.22
C MET A 704 -22.01 3.39 -29.68
N PRO A 705 -21.94 4.37 -28.76
CA PRO A 705 -21.51 5.71 -29.12
C PRO A 705 -20.06 5.65 -29.63
N GLY A 706 -19.81 6.29 -30.78
CA GLY A 706 -18.57 6.21 -31.53
C GLY A 706 -17.35 6.66 -30.73
N ALA A 707 -16.35 5.79 -30.68
CA ALA A 707 -14.99 6.11 -30.27
C ALA A 707 -14.23 6.71 -31.47
N GLU A 708 -14.57 7.94 -31.83
CA GLU A 708 -13.68 8.80 -32.63
C GLU A 708 -13.48 10.10 -31.85
N LEU A 709 -12.32 10.23 -31.19
CA LEU A 709 -11.51 11.46 -31.01
C LEU A 709 -10.56 11.34 -29.78
N PHE A 710 -9.30 11.75 -29.99
CA PHE A 710 -8.19 12.00 -29.05
C PHE A 710 -7.26 10.80 -28.68
N PRO A 711 -6.13 10.61 -29.40
CA PRO A 711 -5.12 9.59 -29.06
C PRO A 711 -4.29 9.87 -27.78
N ASP A 712 -4.45 11.03 -27.12
CA ASP A 712 -3.60 11.45 -25.98
C ASP A 712 -4.31 11.60 -24.62
N ARG A 713 -5.58 11.20 -24.50
CA ARG A 713 -6.29 11.14 -23.20
C ARG A 713 -6.69 9.70 -22.90
N ARG A 714 -6.08 9.08 -21.89
CA ARG A 714 -6.62 7.86 -21.29
C ARG A 714 -7.88 8.23 -20.51
N VAL A 715 -9.03 8.23 -21.19
CA VAL A 715 -10.33 8.35 -20.54
C VAL A 715 -10.62 7.00 -19.88
N HIS A 716 -10.63 6.98 -18.55
CA HIS A 716 -11.04 5.80 -17.78
C HIS A 716 -12.55 5.68 -17.85
N LEU A 717 -13.06 4.52 -18.27
CA LEU A 717 -14.48 4.24 -18.15
C LEU A 717 -14.78 4.07 -16.66
N THR A 718 -15.65 4.90 -16.10
CA THR A 718 -16.08 4.77 -14.71
C THR A 718 -17.52 4.27 -14.74
N ILE A 719 -17.83 3.23 -13.98
CA ILE A 719 -19.18 2.69 -13.89
C ILE A 719 -19.69 2.76 -12.45
N ASP A 720 -20.96 3.11 -12.31
CA ASP A 720 -21.65 3.21 -11.04
C ASP A 720 -22.23 1.85 -10.65
N LEU A 721 -21.80 1.30 -9.51
CA LEU A 721 -22.29 0.03 -8.98
C LEU A 721 -23.61 0.24 -8.24
N ILE A 722 -24.71 -0.26 -8.82
CA ILE A 722 -26.08 -0.11 -8.31
C ILE A 722 -26.21 -0.65 -6.87
N ASP A 723 -25.51 -1.73 -6.53
CA ASP A 723 -25.67 -2.41 -5.24
C ASP A 723 -24.74 -1.86 -4.14
N GLU A 724 -23.76 -1.01 -4.47
CA GLU A 724 -22.70 -0.57 -3.55
C GLU A 724 -22.55 0.94 -3.43
N ASN A 725 -23.33 1.73 -4.18
CA ASN A 725 -23.26 3.20 -4.16
C ASN A 725 -21.82 3.73 -4.37
N LYS A 726 -21.02 3.05 -5.19
CA LYS A 726 -19.63 3.39 -5.50
C LYS A 726 -19.41 3.44 -7.01
N SER A 727 -18.78 4.51 -7.49
CA SER A 727 -18.26 4.61 -8.85
C SER A 727 -16.86 4.02 -8.88
N ILE A 728 -16.62 3.06 -9.78
CA ILE A 728 -15.31 2.42 -9.90
C ILE A 728 -14.74 2.61 -11.31
N PRO A 729 -13.45 2.97 -11.44
CA PRO A 729 -12.79 2.98 -12.73
C PRO A 729 -12.65 1.55 -13.21
N VAL A 730 -13.07 1.25 -14.42
CA VAL A 730 -13.11 -0.10 -14.98
C VAL A 730 -12.49 -0.17 -16.36
N LYS A 731 -12.11 -1.39 -16.74
CA LYS A 731 -11.71 -1.73 -18.10
C LYS A 731 -12.65 -2.80 -18.64
N PRO A 732 -13.16 -2.66 -19.88
CA PRO A 732 -13.96 -3.70 -20.51
C PRO A 732 -13.14 -4.99 -20.67
N ILE A 733 -13.76 -6.12 -20.34
CA ILE A 733 -13.26 -7.48 -20.55
C ILE A 733 -14.40 -8.29 -21.16
N GLY A 734 -14.43 -8.39 -22.50
CA GLY A 734 -15.59 -8.95 -23.21
C GLY A 734 -16.82 -8.06 -23.05
N ASP A 735 -17.96 -8.66 -22.69
CA ASP A 735 -19.23 -7.96 -22.41
C ASP A 735 -19.34 -7.45 -20.94
N ALA A 736 -18.27 -7.60 -20.16
CA ALA A 736 -18.20 -7.24 -18.76
C ALA A 736 -17.14 -6.17 -18.50
N PHE A 737 -17.04 -5.73 -17.24
CA PHE A 737 -16.08 -4.74 -16.78
C PHE A 737 -15.31 -5.27 -15.57
N ALA A 738 -14.01 -4.98 -15.48
CA ALA A 738 -13.21 -5.26 -14.28
C ALA A 738 -12.70 -3.96 -13.67
N GLU A 739 -12.77 -3.83 -12.35
CA GLU A 739 -12.22 -2.68 -11.62
C GLU A 739 -10.73 -2.53 -11.90
N THR A 740 -10.31 -1.29 -12.09
CA THR A 740 -8.93 -0.89 -12.37
C THR A 740 -8.43 0.07 -11.32
N ASP A 741 -7.11 0.16 -11.15
CA ASP A 741 -6.52 1.30 -10.46
C ASP A 741 -6.69 2.56 -11.31
N ARG A 742 -6.36 3.71 -10.73
CA ARG A 742 -6.34 5.00 -11.46
C ARG A 742 -5.34 5.04 -12.63
N ARG A 743 -4.53 3.99 -12.84
CA ARG A 743 -3.58 3.85 -13.95
C ARG A 743 -4.13 2.97 -15.08
N GLY A 744 -5.33 2.40 -14.91
CA GLY A 744 -5.99 1.51 -15.86
C GLY A 744 -5.52 0.06 -15.80
N ASN A 745 -4.76 -0.32 -14.76
CA ASN A 745 -4.43 -1.72 -14.49
C ASN A 745 -5.59 -2.36 -13.77
N VAL A 746 -6.05 -3.52 -14.20
CA VAL A 746 -7.07 -4.29 -13.47
C VAL A 746 -6.56 -4.53 -12.05
N LEU A 747 -7.34 -4.10 -11.04
CA LEU A 747 -6.99 -4.34 -9.65
C LEU A 747 -6.95 -5.85 -9.43
N PRO A 748 -5.88 -6.39 -8.82
CA PRO A 748 -5.90 -7.77 -8.36
C PRO A 748 -7.13 -7.96 -7.46
N HIS A 749 -7.92 -9.01 -7.72
CA HIS A 749 -9.13 -9.34 -6.95
C HIS A 749 -10.35 -8.42 -7.19
N ALA A 750 -10.30 -7.54 -8.20
CA ALA A 750 -11.46 -6.79 -8.66
C ALA A 750 -12.62 -7.74 -9.03
N PRO A 751 -13.80 -7.61 -8.41
CA PRO A 751 -14.98 -8.36 -8.85
C PRO A 751 -15.36 -7.95 -10.29
N ILE A 752 -15.88 -8.91 -11.04
CA ILE A 752 -16.38 -8.65 -12.40
C ILE A 752 -17.73 -7.95 -12.28
N VAL A 753 -17.89 -6.88 -13.04
CA VAL A 753 -19.06 -6.01 -13.04
C VAL A 753 -19.82 -6.16 -14.36
N PHE A 754 -21.13 -6.35 -14.27
CA PHE A 754 -22.02 -6.54 -15.43
C PHE A 754 -22.96 -5.38 -15.58
N GLY A 755 -23.32 -5.05 -16.83
CA GLY A 755 -24.50 -4.23 -17.09
C GLY A 755 -25.76 -5.00 -16.70
N ASP A 756 -26.62 -4.39 -15.89
CA ASP A 756 -27.93 -4.92 -15.54
C ASP A 756 -28.84 -4.90 -16.78
N ILE A 757 -28.99 -6.08 -17.39
CA ILE A 757 -29.76 -6.29 -18.61
C ILE A 757 -31.25 -5.96 -18.41
N ALA A 758 -31.77 -6.10 -17.18
CA ALA A 758 -33.17 -5.83 -16.88
C ALA A 758 -33.49 -4.32 -16.81
N SER A 759 -32.53 -3.50 -16.42
CA SER A 759 -32.71 -2.03 -16.32
C SER A 759 -32.11 -1.25 -17.50
N GLY A 760 -31.20 -1.86 -18.27
CA GLY A 760 -30.55 -1.27 -19.43
C GLY A 760 -29.69 -0.03 -19.12
N ARG A 761 -29.48 0.33 -17.85
CA ARG A 761 -28.86 1.61 -17.45
C ARG A 761 -27.99 1.59 -16.18
N GLY A 762 -27.64 0.44 -15.60
CA GLY A 762 -26.66 0.46 -14.50
C GLY A 762 -25.88 -0.83 -14.39
N TYR A 763 -24.86 -0.82 -13.54
CA TYR A 763 -23.88 -1.90 -13.42
C TYR A 763 -23.97 -2.54 -12.04
N ARG A 764 -23.92 -3.87 -11.93
CA ARG A 764 -23.91 -4.59 -10.65
C ARG A 764 -22.62 -5.34 -10.45
N MET A 765 -22.08 -5.20 -9.23
CA MET A 765 -21.03 -6.07 -8.75
C MET A 765 -21.69 -7.38 -8.35
N LEU A 766 -21.20 -8.53 -8.81
CA LEU A 766 -21.66 -9.81 -8.27
C LEU A 766 -21.25 -9.90 -6.80
N ARG A 767 -22.12 -9.43 -5.90
CA ARG A 767 -21.98 -9.72 -4.47
C ARG A 767 -22.01 -11.23 -4.30
N ARG A 768 -21.10 -11.75 -3.46
CA ARG A 768 -21.28 -13.09 -2.89
C ARG A 768 -22.69 -13.12 -2.29
N PRO A 769 -23.47 -14.21 -2.48
CA PRO A 769 -24.82 -14.28 -1.96
C PRO A 769 -24.77 -13.98 -0.45
N ALA A 770 -25.42 -12.90 -0.03
CA ALA A 770 -25.24 -12.26 1.28
C ALA A 770 -25.68 -13.13 2.48
N GLN A 771 -26.12 -14.36 2.24
CA GLN A 771 -26.51 -15.34 3.24
C GLN A 771 -26.30 -16.72 2.62
N LEU A 772 -25.06 -17.12 2.36
CA LEU A 772 -24.82 -18.55 2.22
C LEU A 772 -24.91 -19.13 3.63
N PRO A 773 -25.81 -20.10 3.89
CA PRO A 773 -25.73 -20.86 5.14
C PRO A 773 -24.30 -21.37 5.27
N MET A 774 -23.72 -21.33 6.49
CA MET A 774 -22.43 -21.97 6.73
C MET A 774 -22.49 -23.35 6.08
N ALA A 775 -21.61 -23.63 5.14
CA ALA A 775 -21.61 -24.91 4.45
C ALA A 775 -21.64 -26.00 5.53
N LEU A 776 -22.63 -26.88 5.45
CA LEU A 776 -22.69 -28.01 6.36
C LEU A 776 -21.33 -28.72 6.30
N PRO A 777 -20.75 -29.11 7.44
CA PRO A 777 -19.44 -29.75 7.45
C PRO A 777 -19.48 -30.95 6.52
N ILE A 778 -18.67 -30.92 5.46
CA ILE A 778 -18.57 -32.00 4.48
C ILE A 778 -18.05 -33.24 5.22
N PRO A 779 -18.79 -34.36 5.26
CA PRO A 779 -18.36 -35.55 5.98
C PRO A 779 -16.98 -36.03 5.51
N ALA A 780 -16.12 -36.43 6.45
CA ALA A 780 -14.79 -36.93 6.12
C ALA A 780 -14.83 -38.13 5.13
N GLN A 781 -15.88 -38.94 5.19
CA GLN A 781 -16.12 -40.04 4.25
C GLN A 781 -16.32 -39.53 2.82
N GLU A 782 -17.07 -38.44 2.62
CA GLU A 782 -17.24 -37.81 1.30
C GLU A 782 -15.92 -37.21 0.80
N LEU A 783 -15.16 -36.52 1.67
CA LEU A 783 -13.84 -35.99 1.29
C LEU A 783 -12.86 -37.10 0.90
N SER A 784 -12.93 -38.26 1.55
CA SER A 784 -12.03 -39.40 1.29
C SER A 784 -12.22 -40.03 -0.08
N THR A 785 -13.39 -39.86 -0.72
CA THR A 785 -13.65 -40.38 -2.08
C THR A 785 -13.20 -39.41 -3.17
N ARG A 786 -12.77 -38.20 -2.81
CA ARG A 786 -12.35 -37.19 -3.79
C ARG A 786 -10.98 -37.52 -4.36
N GLN A 787 -10.85 -37.40 -5.69
CA GLN A 787 -9.64 -37.77 -6.42
C GLN A 787 -8.38 -37.04 -5.89
N THR A 788 -8.48 -35.75 -5.54
CA THR A 788 -7.34 -35.00 -4.96
C THR A 788 -6.87 -35.64 -3.66
N VAL A 789 -7.79 -36.04 -2.78
CA VAL A 789 -7.45 -36.68 -1.50
C VAL A 789 -6.83 -38.05 -1.74
N ILE A 790 -7.42 -38.86 -2.61
CA ILE A 790 -6.93 -40.19 -2.99
C ILE A 790 -5.49 -40.10 -3.52
N ASP A 791 -5.24 -39.20 -4.47
CA ASP A 791 -3.93 -39.04 -5.12
C ASP A 791 -2.87 -38.56 -4.13
N VAL A 792 -3.18 -37.53 -3.32
CA VAL A 792 -2.25 -37.00 -2.31
C VAL A 792 -1.90 -38.06 -1.27
N LEU A 793 -2.88 -38.81 -0.76
CA LEU A 793 -2.63 -39.87 0.22
C LEU A 793 -1.85 -41.04 -0.38
N ALA A 794 -2.18 -41.45 -1.61
CA ALA A 794 -1.44 -42.48 -2.32
C ALA A 794 0.02 -42.08 -2.53
N ARG A 795 0.25 -40.82 -2.92
CA ARG A 795 1.59 -40.25 -3.09
C ARG A 795 2.37 -40.18 -1.79
N HIS A 796 1.74 -39.66 -0.74
CA HIS A 796 2.36 -39.58 0.57
C HIS A 796 2.75 -40.97 1.09
N ARG A 797 1.86 -41.96 1.01
CA ARG A 797 2.16 -43.35 1.39
C ARG A 797 3.34 -43.93 0.61
N ARG A 798 3.48 -43.63 -0.69
CA ARG A 798 4.64 -44.04 -1.49
C ARG A 798 5.92 -43.38 -1.02
N LEU A 799 5.90 -42.06 -0.80
CA LEU A 799 7.06 -41.30 -0.33
C LEU A 799 7.50 -41.78 1.06
N SER A 800 6.57 -41.93 2.01
CA SER A 800 6.86 -42.34 3.40
C SER A 800 7.41 -43.76 3.54
N ARG A 801 7.28 -44.62 2.52
CA ARG A 801 7.90 -45.95 2.47
C ARG A 801 9.37 -45.92 2.05
N LEU A 802 9.85 -44.80 1.50
CA LEU A 802 11.24 -44.66 1.08
C LEU A 802 12.13 -44.38 2.31
N PRO A 803 13.23 -45.11 2.49
CA PRO A 803 14.13 -44.91 3.63
C PRO A 803 14.81 -43.54 3.54
N ASN A 804 15.01 -42.88 4.68
CA ASN A 804 15.69 -41.59 4.80
C ASN A 804 15.09 -40.45 3.95
N ILE A 805 13.83 -40.58 3.52
CA ILE A 805 13.21 -39.60 2.63
C ILE A 805 13.06 -38.21 3.27
N ALA A 806 12.83 -38.18 4.58
CA ALA A 806 12.72 -36.97 5.40
C ALA A 806 14.08 -36.40 5.83
N ALA A 807 15.17 -37.16 5.65
CA ALA A 807 16.49 -36.71 6.08
C ALA A 807 17.03 -35.63 5.14
N ARG A 808 17.26 -34.44 5.70
CA ARG A 808 17.92 -33.34 4.99
C ARG A 808 19.38 -33.70 4.77
N ARG A 809 19.79 -33.78 3.50
CA ARG A 809 21.17 -34.06 3.11
C ARG A 809 22.03 -32.79 3.24
N PRO A 810 23.35 -32.93 3.52
CA PRO A 810 24.20 -31.78 3.87
C PRO A 810 24.47 -30.83 2.70
N ASP A 811 24.39 -31.31 1.45
CA ASP A 811 24.63 -30.51 0.25
C ASP A 811 23.38 -30.45 -0.65
N PRO A 812 22.41 -29.58 -0.35
CA PRO A 812 21.21 -29.43 -1.15
C PRO A 812 21.50 -28.94 -2.57
N GLY A 813 22.55 -28.12 -2.76
CA GLY A 813 22.95 -27.63 -4.07
C GLY A 813 23.32 -28.77 -5.01
N ARG A 814 24.11 -29.75 -4.54
CA ARG A 814 24.44 -30.95 -5.33
C ARG A 814 23.23 -31.77 -5.73
N ILE A 815 22.21 -31.86 -4.87
CA ILE A 815 20.98 -32.60 -5.20
C ILE A 815 20.24 -31.90 -6.33
N VAL A 816 20.06 -30.58 -6.21
CA VAL A 816 19.39 -29.77 -7.23
C VAL A 816 20.17 -29.83 -8.54
N GLN A 817 21.50 -29.69 -8.52
CA GLN A 817 22.35 -29.77 -9.71
C GLN A 817 22.37 -31.17 -10.35
N ALA A 818 22.25 -32.24 -9.56
CA ALA A 818 22.17 -33.60 -10.09
C ALA A 818 20.80 -33.89 -10.73
N LEU A 819 19.74 -33.35 -10.13
CA LEU A 819 18.37 -33.51 -10.62
C LEU A 819 18.06 -32.67 -11.84
N PHE A 820 18.65 -31.47 -11.94
CA PHE A 820 18.30 -30.51 -12.97
C PHE A 820 19.51 -30.14 -13.83
N SER A 821 19.40 -30.26 -15.14
CA SER A 821 20.41 -29.79 -16.10
C SER A 821 19.83 -28.70 -17.00
N TYR A 822 20.60 -27.64 -17.24
CA TYR A 822 20.19 -26.60 -18.19
C TYR A 822 20.34 -27.08 -19.64
N VAL A 823 19.30 -26.90 -20.46
CA VAL A 823 19.35 -27.17 -21.90
C VAL A 823 19.73 -25.92 -22.64
N HIS A 824 20.84 -26.01 -23.37
CA HIS A 824 21.15 -25.05 -24.41
C HIS A 824 21.16 -25.79 -25.75
N GLU A 825 20.55 -25.23 -26.79
CA GLU A 825 20.51 -25.73 -28.17
C GLU A 825 21.90 -25.85 -28.86
N ALA A 826 22.99 -25.98 -28.10
CA ALA A 826 24.33 -26.17 -28.65
C ALA A 826 24.54 -27.63 -29.07
N GLU A 827 24.85 -27.83 -30.35
CA GLU A 827 24.92 -29.13 -31.04
C GLU A 827 26.00 -30.12 -30.53
N THR A 828 26.90 -29.76 -29.61
CA THR A 828 28.01 -30.66 -29.19
C THR A 828 28.27 -30.70 -27.67
N ASP A 829 28.71 -31.86 -27.17
CA ASP A 829 29.06 -32.09 -25.75
C ASP A 829 30.22 -31.23 -25.24
N ALA A 830 31.16 -30.87 -26.12
CA ALA A 830 32.25 -29.95 -25.79
C ALA A 830 31.74 -28.53 -25.51
N LEU A 831 30.76 -28.07 -26.29
CA LEU A 831 30.07 -26.81 -26.03
C LEU A 831 29.28 -26.91 -24.72
N ARG A 832 28.54 -27.99 -24.45
CA ARG A 832 27.84 -28.15 -23.16
C ARG A 832 28.77 -27.99 -21.95
N GLN A 833 29.97 -28.55 -21.97
CA GLN A 833 30.95 -28.37 -20.88
C GLN A 833 31.50 -26.95 -20.78
N LEU A 834 31.77 -26.29 -21.91
CA LEU A 834 32.22 -24.89 -21.95
C LEU A 834 31.12 -23.95 -21.43
N TRP A 835 29.88 -24.20 -21.85
CA TRP A 835 28.70 -23.49 -21.42
C TRP A 835 28.46 -23.68 -19.93
N ARG A 836 28.57 -24.88 -19.35
CA ARG A 836 28.47 -25.07 -17.88
C ARG A 836 29.40 -24.15 -17.09
N ARG A 837 30.59 -23.82 -17.62
CA ARG A 837 31.51 -22.85 -17.00
C ARG A 837 31.10 -21.40 -17.23
N ALA A 838 30.46 -21.09 -18.37
CA ALA A 838 29.89 -19.77 -18.66
C ALA A 838 28.55 -19.51 -17.95
N TYR A 839 27.79 -20.56 -17.61
CA TYR A 839 26.42 -20.55 -17.07
C TYR A 839 26.32 -20.03 -15.64
N ALA A 840 27.44 -19.85 -14.93
CA ALA A 840 27.50 -19.00 -13.74
C ALA A 840 27.01 -17.55 -14.02
N ARG A 841 26.83 -17.15 -15.29
CA ARG A 841 26.33 -15.84 -15.73
C ARG A 841 24.86 -15.80 -16.18
N TYR A 842 24.15 -16.93 -16.33
CA TYR A 842 22.73 -16.89 -16.72
C TYR A 842 21.86 -16.74 -15.47
N SER A 843 21.32 -15.54 -15.28
CA SER A 843 20.65 -15.16 -14.03
C SER A 843 19.47 -16.06 -13.67
N ASN A 844 18.73 -16.58 -14.65
CA ASN A 844 17.48 -17.30 -14.41
C ASN A 844 17.71 -18.72 -13.88
N TYR A 845 18.68 -19.47 -14.43
CA TYR A 845 18.99 -20.80 -13.93
C TYR A 845 19.69 -20.75 -12.56
N ALA A 846 20.59 -19.78 -12.33
CA ALA A 846 21.17 -19.57 -11.02
C ALA A 846 20.11 -19.20 -9.97
N GLN A 847 19.11 -18.39 -10.33
CA GLN A 847 17.95 -18.10 -9.48
C GLN A 847 17.10 -19.34 -9.23
N PHE A 848 16.87 -20.17 -10.25
CA PHE A 848 16.16 -21.45 -10.12
C PHE A 848 16.87 -22.40 -9.14
N GLU A 849 18.19 -22.56 -9.28
CA GLU A 849 18.98 -23.42 -8.40
C GLU A 849 18.97 -22.89 -6.96
N ALA A 850 19.19 -21.58 -6.78
CA ALA A 850 19.14 -20.94 -5.48
C ALA A 850 17.75 -21.08 -4.82
N PHE A 851 16.69 -20.92 -5.60
CA PHE A 851 15.29 -21.09 -5.16
C PHE A 851 15.03 -22.51 -4.68
N TRP A 852 15.39 -23.54 -5.46
CA TRP A 852 15.18 -24.93 -5.05
C TRP A 852 16.09 -25.38 -3.92
N THR A 853 17.30 -24.82 -3.84
CA THR A 853 18.20 -25.06 -2.72
C THR A 853 17.63 -24.47 -1.43
N ASP A 854 17.03 -23.27 -1.49
CA ASP A 854 16.35 -22.65 -0.35
C ASP A 854 15.07 -23.41 0.03
N LEU A 855 14.25 -23.82 -0.95
CA LEU A 855 13.09 -24.67 -0.70
C LEU A 855 13.49 -26.01 -0.08
N TYR A 856 14.54 -26.66 -0.56
CA TYR A 856 15.05 -27.88 0.06
C TYR A 856 15.42 -27.63 1.50
N ARG A 857 15.86 -26.44 1.92
CA ARG A 857 16.18 -26.13 3.33
C ARG A 857 14.97 -25.78 4.19
N ARG A 858 13.88 -25.32 3.60
CA ARG A 858 12.73 -24.77 4.34
C ARG A 858 11.50 -25.68 4.34
N SER A 859 11.31 -26.46 3.27
CA SER A 859 10.13 -27.29 3.08
C SER A 859 10.45 -28.78 3.24
N ASP A 860 9.84 -29.42 4.22
CA ASP A 860 9.94 -30.87 4.42
C ASP A 860 9.31 -31.62 3.25
N THR A 861 8.22 -31.08 2.69
CA THR A 861 7.57 -31.64 1.51
C THR A 861 8.50 -31.58 0.29
N ALA A 862 9.20 -30.46 0.06
CA ALA A 862 10.20 -30.37 -1.01
C ALA A 862 11.36 -31.34 -0.82
N VAL A 863 11.83 -31.53 0.42
CA VAL A 863 12.86 -32.55 0.75
C VAL A 863 12.39 -33.94 0.34
N HIS A 864 11.14 -34.31 0.63
CA HIS A 864 10.63 -35.63 0.26
C HIS A 864 10.63 -35.85 -1.25
N PHE A 865 10.15 -34.88 -2.03
CA PHE A 865 10.12 -35.00 -3.49
C PHE A 865 11.52 -35.02 -4.11
N LEU A 866 12.42 -34.15 -3.65
CA LEU A 866 13.78 -34.06 -4.17
C LEU A 866 14.61 -35.30 -3.80
N ASN A 867 14.51 -35.79 -2.57
CA ASN A 867 15.20 -37.01 -2.16
C ASN A 867 14.66 -38.24 -2.94
N ALA A 868 13.35 -38.36 -3.13
CA ALA A 868 12.76 -39.48 -3.89
C ALA A 868 13.23 -39.47 -5.35
N ALA A 869 13.24 -38.29 -5.97
CA ALA A 869 13.73 -38.14 -7.34
C ALA A 869 15.24 -38.40 -7.43
N TYR A 870 16.01 -37.97 -6.44
CA TYR A 870 17.46 -38.16 -6.42
C TYR A 870 17.82 -39.64 -6.25
N ASP A 871 17.12 -40.36 -5.39
CA ASP A 871 17.35 -41.81 -5.20
C ASP A 871 16.90 -42.63 -6.41
N SER A 872 16.02 -42.09 -7.25
CA SER A 872 15.63 -42.67 -8.53
C SER A 872 16.40 -42.11 -9.74
N LEU A 873 17.43 -41.27 -9.52
CA LEU A 873 18.15 -40.59 -10.59
C LEU A 873 18.77 -41.57 -11.59
N ALA A 874 19.27 -42.72 -11.14
CA ALA A 874 19.88 -43.74 -11.98
C ALA A 874 18.92 -44.33 -13.04
N SER A 875 17.63 -44.45 -12.72
CA SER A 875 16.62 -44.97 -13.65
C SER A 875 15.85 -43.88 -14.40
N ARG A 876 15.85 -42.65 -13.87
CA ARG A 876 15.10 -41.52 -14.40
C ARG A 876 15.94 -40.61 -15.32
N GLY A 877 17.23 -40.46 -15.05
CA GLY A 877 18.07 -39.41 -15.64
C GLY A 877 17.80 -38.02 -15.05
N SER A 878 18.68 -37.05 -15.36
CA SER A 878 18.52 -35.64 -14.95
C SER A 878 17.42 -34.97 -15.76
N THR A 879 16.59 -34.18 -15.09
CA THR A 879 15.53 -33.38 -15.71
C THR A 879 16.11 -32.12 -16.31
N GLU A 880 15.83 -31.90 -17.58
CA GLU A 880 16.26 -30.74 -18.33
C GLU A 880 15.39 -29.52 -17.99
N VAL A 881 15.98 -28.33 -17.89
CA VAL A 881 15.24 -27.08 -17.59
C VAL A 881 15.51 -26.05 -18.68
N SER A 882 14.43 -25.57 -19.31
CA SER A 882 14.45 -24.49 -20.30
C SER A 882 13.63 -23.30 -19.80
N PHE A 883 14.02 -22.09 -20.21
CA PHE A 883 13.35 -20.83 -19.88
C PHE A 883 12.87 -20.15 -21.16
N ASP A 884 11.95 -19.20 -21.01
CA ASP A 884 11.37 -18.44 -22.13
C ASP A 884 10.62 -19.33 -23.14
N ALA A 885 10.07 -20.46 -22.66
CA ALA A 885 9.19 -21.30 -23.44
C ALA A 885 7.85 -20.60 -23.71
N ALA A 886 7.14 -21.00 -24.78
CA ALA A 886 5.80 -20.48 -25.09
C ALA A 886 4.74 -20.92 -24.07
N HIS A 887 4.94 -22.09 -23.45
CA HIS A 887 4.03 -22.67 -22.46
C HIS A 887 4.83 -23.29 -21.31
N ALA A 888 4.36 -23.10 -20.07
CA ALA A 888 4.84 -23.86 -18.92
C ALA A 888 4.29 -25.28 -19.03
N ARG A 889 5.17 -26.28 -19.11
CA ARG A 889 4.80 -27.71 -19.14
C ARG A 889 6.02 -28.59 -18.92
N VAL A 890 5.75 -29.86 -18.61
CA VAL A 890 6.75 -30.92 -18.65
C VAL A 890 6.61 -31.74 -19.94
N ILE A 891 7.68 -31.85 -20.72
CA ILE A 891 7.75 -32.65 -21.94
C ILE A 891 8.79 -33.74 -21.76
N GLY A 892 8.34 -34.98 -21.55
CA GLY A 892 9.26 -36.09 -21.28
C GLY A 892 10.05 -35.86 -19.98
N ASN A 893 11.34 -35.56 -20.09
CA ASN A 893 12.20 -35.22 -18.95
C ASN A 893 12.64 -33.76 -18.95
N GLU A 894 11.99 -32.89 -19.72
CA GLU A 894 12.25 -31.46 -19.79
C GLU A 894 11.15 -30.67 -19.05
N VAL A 895 11.54 -29.68 -18.25
CA VAL A 895 10.69 -28.68 -17.61
C VAL A 895 10.83 -27.37 -18.40
N CYS A 896 9.79 -27.01 -19.12
CA CYS A 896 9.72 -25.76 -19.87
C CYS A 896 9.12 -24.68 -18.98
N LEU A 897 9.85 -23.58 -18.74
CA LEU A 897 9.42 -22.45 -17.92
C LEU A 897 9.19 -21.20 -18.76
N LEU A 898 8.17 -20.42 -18.39
CA LEU A 898 7.84 -19.18 -19.09
C LEU A 898 8.81 -18.04 -18.73
N GLY A 899 8.98 -17.13 -19.68
CA GLY A 899 9.63 -15.84 -19.44
C GLY A 899 8.79 -14.93 -18.55
N ASP A 900 9.41 -13.92 -17.94
CA ASP A 900 8.73 -12.99 -17.02
C ASP A 900 7.53 -12.27 -17.66
N LYS A 901 7.64 -11.95 -18.94
CA LYS A 901 6.58 -11.27 -19.71
C LYS A 901 5.33 -12.14 -19.86
N ASP A 902 5.51 -13.42 -20.20
CA ASP A 902 4.39 -14.33 -20.42
C ASP A 902 3.77 -14.78 -19.10
N LEU A 903 4.61 -15.02 -18.09
CA LEU A 903 4.18 -15.32 -16.74
C LEU A 903 3.31 -14.20 -16.14
N ALA A 904 3.65 -12.93 -16.38
CA ALA A 904 2.86 -11.79 -15.92
C ALA A 904 1.43 -11.74 -16.50
N ASN A 905 1.18 -12.43 -17.62
CA ASN A 905 -0.13 -12.53 -18.26
C ASN A 905 -0.92 -13.78 -17.84
N LEU A 906 -0.28 -14.77 -17.23
CA LEU A 906 -0.96 -15.96 -16.77
C LEU A 906 -1.74 -15.71 -15.48
N HIS A 907 -2.94 -16.28 -15.43
CA HIS A 907 -3.82 -16.24 -14.28
C HIS A 907 -4.30 -17.65 -13.95
N TYR A 908 -4.59 -17.89 -12.68
CA TYR A 908 -5.26 -19.08 -12.20
C TYR A 908 -6.48 -18.70 -11.37
N VAL A 909 -7.42 -19.64 -11.21
CA VAL A 909 -8.61 -19.41 -10.41
C VAL A 909 -8.31 -19.64 -8.94
N SER A 910 -8.54 -18.59 -8.17
CA SER A 910 -8.50 -18.54 -6.72
C SER A 910 -9.87 -18.11 -6.19
N LEU A 911 -10.04 -18.06 -4.88
CA LEU A 911 -11.27 -17.54 -4.29
C LEU A 911 -11.56 -16.07 -4.67
N SER A 912 -10.52 -15.26 -4.87
CA SER A 912 -10.66 -13.88 -5.37
C SER A 912 -10.96 -13.79 -6.87
N GLY A 913 -11.23 -14.90 -7.54
CA GLY A 913 -11.28 -14.98 -8.99
C GLY A 913 -9.89 -15.16 -9.59
N ALA A 914 -9.63 -14.49 -10.71
CA ALA A 914 -8.38 -14.62 -11.46
C ALA A 914 -7.20 -13.99 -10.70
N THR A 915 -6.27 -14.82 -10.23
CA THR A 915 -5.03 -14.40 -9.57
C THR A 915 -3.85 -14.62 -10.50
N ARG A 916 -2.95 -13.64 -10.57
CA ARG A 916 -1.72 -13.74 -11.39
C ARG A 916 -0.83 -14.87 -10.92
N PHE A 917 -0.25 -15.58 -11.89
CA PHE A 917 0.69 -16.64 -11.61
C PHE A 917 2.02 -16.05 -11.09
N GLN A 918 2.50 -16.55 -9.96
CA GLN A 918 3.79 -16.14 -9.39
C GLN A 918 4.90 -17.06 -9.90
N ARG A 919 6.12 -16.53 -10.08
CA ARG A 919 7.27 -17.32 -10.54
C ARG A 919 7.54 -18.50 -9.61
N ALA A 920 7.56 -18.28 -8.30
CA ALA A 920 7.75 -19.34 -7.30
C ALA A 920 6.71 -20.48 -7.46
N ARG A 921 5.44 -20.13 -7.69
CA ARG A 921 4.38 -21.12 -7.94
C ARG A 921 4.63 -21.91 -9.22
N MET A 922 5.03 -21.26 -10.33
CA MET A 922 5.34 -21.95 -11.60
C MET A 922 6.52 -22.90 -11.43
N LEU A 923 7.59 -22.43 -10.79
CA LEU A 923 8.76 -23.24 -10.53
C LEU A 923 8.38 -24.51 -9.75
N ILE A 924 7.64 -24.37 -8.65
CA ILE A 924 7.20 -25.51 -7.84
C ILE A 924 6.27 -26.43 -8.63
N HIS A 925 5.26 -25.87 -9.29
CA HIS A 925 4.22 -26.64 -10.00
C HIS A 925 4.80 -27.51 -11.11
N GLU A 926 5.57 -26.92 -12.02
CA GLU A 926 6.14 -27.64 -13.17
C GLU A 926 7.22 -28.64 -12.76
N VAL A 927 8.04 -28.27 -11.78
CA VAL A 927 9.05 -29.20 -11.27
C VAL A 927 8.39 -30.35 -10.52
N LEU A 928 7.29 -30.15 -9.80
CA LEU A 928 6.56 -31.26 -9.18
C LEU A 928 6.01 -32.23 -10.22
N HIS A 929 5.47 -31.75 -11.35
CA HIS A 929 5.09 -32.65 -12.46
C HIS A 929 6.25 -33.52 -12.90
N ALA A 930 7.42 -32.91 -13.09
CA ALA A 930 8.62 -33.65 -13.42
C ALA A 930 8.94 -34.63 -12.29
N LEU A 931 9.23 -34.17 -11.07
CA LEU A 931 9.72 -34.97 -9.94
C LEU A 931 8.78 -36.13 -9.58
N ALA A 932 7.48 -35.87 -9.54
CA ALA A 932 6.46 -36.81 -9.12
C ALA A 932 5.90 -37.67 -10.26
N LYS A 933 6.22 -37.34 -11.52
CA LYS A 933 5.60 -37.93 -12.73
C LYS A 933 4.08 -37.84 -12.66
N THR A 934 3.58 -36.65 -12.35
CA THR A 934 2.15 -36.37 -12.23
C THR A 934 1.71 -35.54 -13.43
N SER A 935 0.45 -35.69 -13.82
CA SER A 935 -0.20 -34.82 -14.78
C SER A 935 -1.19 -33.91 -14.06
N ASP A 936 -1.52 -32.80 -14.70
CA ASP A 936 -2.70 -32.03 -14.29
C ASP A 936 -3.96 -32.89 -14.45
N PRO A 937 -5.04 -32.62 -13.71
CA PRO A 937 -6.35 -33.20 -13.97
C PRO A 937 -6.75 -32.98 -15.43
N GLU A 938 -7.35 -34.00 -16.05
CA GLU A 938 -7.94 -33.89 -17.37
C GLU A 938 -8.90 -32.69 -17.44
N PRO A 939 -9.01 -31.96 -18.56
CA PRO A 939 -9.86 -30.77 -18.67
C PRO A 939 -11.33 -30.99 -18.25
N SER A 940 -11.86 -32.20 -18.43
CA SER A 940 -13.20 -32.58 -17.98
C SER A 940 -13.34 -32.68 -16.45
N ALA A 941 -12.26 -33.00 -15.75
CA ALA A 941 -12.19 -33.14 -14.30
C ALA A 941 -11.62 -31.90 -13.59
N ALA A 942 -10.98 -30.99 -14.34
CA ALA A 942 -10.39 -29.73 -13.89
C ALA A 942 -11.35 -28.78 -13.16
N PHE A 943 -12.66 -28.95 -13.35
CA PHE A 943 -13.73 -28.22 -12.67
C PHE A 943 -14.17 -28.86 -11.35
N ALA A 944 -13.93 -30.16 -11.18
CA ALA A 944 -14.38 -30.92 -10.03
C ALA A 944 -13.31 -30.96 -8.94
N HIS A 945 -12.02 -30.97 -9.29
CA HIS A 945 -10.93 -31.06 -8.32
C HIS A 945 -9.61 -30.45 -8.83
N ARG A 946 -8.74 -30.06 -7.90
CA ARG A 946 -7.45 -29.40 -8.19
C ARG A 946 -6.24 -30.33 -8.30
N GLY A 947 -6.38 -31.62 -8.01
CA GLY A 947 -5.31 -32.62 -8.15
C GLY A 947 -4.15 -32.51 -7.14
N GLU A 948 -3.30 -33.54 -7.12
CA GLU A 948 -2.20 -33.65 -6.14
C GLU A 948 -1.11 -32.58 -6.32
N THR A 949 -0.75 -32.22 -7.56
CA THR A 949 0.30 -31.22 -7.83
C THR A 949 -0.07 -29.85 -7.26
N THR A 950 -1.32 -29.42 -7.42
CA THR A 950 -1.78 -28.12 -6.89
C THR A 950 -1.73 -28.10 -5.36
N PHE A 951 -2.16 -29.19 -4.71
CA PHE A 951 -2.11 -29.31 -3.25
C PHE A 951 -0.66 -29.23 -2.73
N PHE A 952 0.25 -30.04 -3.26
CA PHE A 952 1.65 -30.03 -2.85
C PHE A 952 2.36 -28.72 -3.18
N THR A 953 1.98 -28.06 -4.28
CA THR A 953 2.48 -26.71 -4.61
C THR A 953 2.11 -25.70 -3.53
N GLY A 954 0.84 -25.71 -3.09
CA GLY A 954 0.39 -24.86 -1.99
C GLY A 954 1.12 -25.18 -0.67
N LEU A 955 1.26 -26.47 -0.35
CA LEU A 955 1.95 -26.91 0.87
C LEU A 955 3.44 -26.52 0.89
N ILE A 956 4.16 -26.69 -0.22
CA ILE A 956 5.58 -26.27 -0.32
C ILE A 956 5.70 -24.74 -0.22
N LEU A 957 4.79 -23.98 -0.84
CA LEU A 957 4.78 -22.52 -0.72
C LEU A 957 4.56 -22.07 0.72
N ASP A 958 3.64 -22.70 1.45
CA ASP A 958 3.39 -22.37 2.86
C ASP A 958 4.61 -22.73 3.73
N GLU A 959 5.19 -23.91 3.54
CA GLU A 959 6.41 -24.34 4.26
C GLU A 959 7.66 -23.49 3.92
N SER A 960 7.70 -22.87 2.74
CA SER A 960 8.80 -21.98 2.34
C SER A 960 8.89 -20.70 3.19
N GLY A 961 7.79 -20.37 3.88
CA GLY A 961 7.71 -19.18 4.72
C GLY A 961 7.61 -17.88 3.94
N ALA A 962 7.04 -17.91 2.73
CA ALA A 962 6.74 -16.70 1.97
C ALA A 962 5.98 -15.68 2.84
N SER A 963 6.38 -14.41 2.79
CA SER A 963 5.82 -13.34 3.64
C SER A 963 4.35 -13.03 3.35
N THR A 964 3.81 -13.51 2.23
CA THR A 964 2.40 -13.36 1.87
C THR A 964 1.94 -14.70 1.28
N PRO A 965 0.93 -15.36 1.88
CA PRO A 965 0.43 -16.61 1.34
C PRO A 965 -0.15 -16.35 -0.06
N ALA A 966 0.39 -17.04 -1.06
CA ALA A 966 -0.19 -17.01 -2.39
C ALA A 966 -1.58 -17.62 -2.34
N PRO A 967 -2.64 -16.97 -2.88
CA PRO A 967 -3.99 -17.51 -2.85
C PRO A 967 -4.03 -18.94 -3.37
N THR A 968 -4.69 -19.86 -2.65
CA THR A 968 -4.81 -21.25 -3.07
C THR A 968 -5.52 -21.32 -4.42
N ARG A 969 -4.93 -22.08 -5.36
CA ARG A 969 -5.59 -22.41 -6.62
C ARG A 969 -6.68 -23.43 -6.32
N ILE A 970 -7.93 -23.08 -6.63
CA ILE A 970 -9.10 -23.93 -6.34
C ILE A 970 -9.56 -24.75 -7.55
N ALA A 971 -9.20 -24.32 -8.77
CA ALA A 971 -9.50 -25.04 -10.00
C ALA A 971 -8.45 -24.79 -11.10
N TYR A 972 -8.38 -25.69 -12.09
CA TYR A 972 -7.56 -25.50 -13.28
C TYR A 972 -8.25 -24.69 -14.36
N ALA A 973 -9.55 -24.90 -14.51
CA ALA A 973 -10.33 -24.23 -15.53
C ALA A 973 -10.52 -22.76 -15.16
N MET A 974 -10.15 -21.88 -16.09
CA MET A 974 -10.60 -20.50 -16.07
C MET A 974 -12.14 -20.47 -16.25
N PRO A 975 -12.84 -19.45 -15.73
CA PRO A 975 -14.24 -19.26 -16.07
C PRO A 975 -14.43 -19.39 -17.58
N PRO A 976 -15.41 -20.17 -18.07
CA PRO A 976 -15.74 -20.12 -19.48
C PRO A 976 -16.09 -18.67 -19.85
N VAL A 977 -15.78 -18.27 -21.08
CA VAL A 977 -16.24 -16.96 -21.59
C VAL A 977 -17.76 -17.07 -21.67
N PHE A 978 -18.46 -16.49 -20.70
CA PHE A 978 -19.91 -16.55 -20.64
C PHE A 978 -20.48 -15.62 -21.72
N SER A 979 -21.06 -16.18 -22.78
CA SER A 979 -21.87 -15.43 -23.75
C SER A 979 -23.25 -15.06 -23.19
N ASP A 980 -23.69 -15.76 -22.14
CA ASP A 980 -25.08 -15.81 -21.70
C ASP A 980 -25.28 -15.23 -20.27
N GLY A 981 -25.17 -13.90 -20.13
CA GLY A 981 -25.78 -13.11 -19.04
C GLY A 981 -25.39 -13.38 -17.57
N GLU A 982 -25.96 -12.56 -16.67
CA GLU A 982 -25.73 -12.52 -15.21
C GLU A 982 -25.95 -13.88 -14.50
N ALA A 983 -26.80 -14.75 -15.06
CA ALA A 983 -27.14 -16.05 -14.48
C ALA A 983 -25.96 -17.02 -14.48
N ALA A 984 -25.20 -17.09 -15.58
CA ALA A 984 -24.05 -17.98 -15.68
C ALA A 984 -22.91 -17.54 -14.74
N HIS A 985 -22.74 -16.23 -14.55
CA HIS A 985 -21.81 -15.68 -13.57
C HIS A 985 -22.22 -15.95 -12.12
N ARG A 986 -23.52 -15.87 -11.79
CA ARG A 986 -24.03 -16.27 -10.46
C ARG A 986 -23.78 -17.76 -10.21
N LEU A 987 -24.05 -18.61 -11.20
CA LEU A 987 -23.80 -20.04 -11.11
C LEU A 987 -22.31 -20.33 -10.90
N TRP A 988 -21.44 -19.67 -11.66
CA TRP A 988 -20.00 -19.79 -11.50
C TRP A 988 -19.50 -19.29 -10.14
N SER A 989 -20.02 -18.16 -9.66
CA SER A 989 -19.64 -17.61 -8.35
C SER A 989 -20.04 -18.55 -7.21
N ARG A 990 -21.22 -19.20 -7.31
CA ARG A 990 -21.62 -20.26 -6.38
C ARG A 990 -20.69 -21.46 -6.47
N HIS A 991 -20.41 -21.93 -7.70
CA HIS A 991 -19.48 -23.04 -7.93
C HIS A 991 -18.08 -22.78 -7.35
N LEU A 992 -17.56 -21.56 -7.46
CA LEU A 992 -16.26 -21.19 -6.86
C LEU A 992 -16.28 -21.22 -5.33
N LEU A 993 -17.42 -20.89 -4.70
CA LEU A 993 -17.58 -20.96 -3.26
C LEU A 993 -17.67 -22.42 -2.82
N ASP A 994 -18.47 -23.24 -3.50
CA ASP A 994 -18.57 -24.68 -3.24
C ASP A 994 -17.19 -25.36 -3.39
N LEU A 995 -16.46 -25.05 -4.48
CA LEU A 995 -15.11 -25.54 -4.70
C LEU A 995 -14.13 -25.07 -3.62
N HIS A 996 -14.30 -23.86 -3.10
CA HIS A 996 -13.45 -23.36 -2.03
C HIS A 996 -13.69 -24.10 -0.72
N ASP A 997 -14.95 -24.26 -0.33
CA ASP A 997 -15.31 -24.94 0.91
C ASP A 997 -14.82 -26.40 0.87
N ILE A 998 -15.02 -27.07 -0.28
CA ILE A 998 -14.45 -28.38 -0.56
C ILE A 998 -12.91 -28.35 -0.48
N THR A 999 -12.25 -27.41 -1.15
CA THR A 999 -10.79 -27.24 -1.14
C THR A 999 -10.23 -27.06 0.26
N ALA A 1000 -10.88 -26.24 1.09
CA ALA A 1000 -10.47 -25.98 2.47
C ALA A 1000 -10.67 -27.20 3.36
N ALA A 1001 -11.76 -27.95 3.15
CA ALA A 1001 -12.05 -29.20 3.84
C ALA A 1001 -11.10 -30.34 3.42
N GLU A 1002 -10.79 -30.46 2.13
CA GLU A 1002 -9.73 -31.34 1.61
C GLU A 1002 -8.39 -30.99 2.25
N ASP A 1003 -8.00 -29.71 2.27
CA ASP A 1003 -6.76 -29.28 2.91
C ASP A 1003 -6.76 -29.65 4.39
N LEU A 1004 -7.88 -29.49 5.09
CA LEU A 1004 -7.99 -29.82 6.52
C LEU A 1004 -7.73 -31.30 6.76
N LEU A 1005 -8.40 -32.17 5.99
CA LEU A 1005 -8.24 -33.60 6.08
C LEU A 1005 -6.81 -34.02 5.75
N LEU A 1006 -6.27 -33.51 4.64
CA LEU A 1006 -4.92 -33.84 4.18
C LEU A 1006 -3.85 -33.33 5.14
N ASP A 1007 -3.95 -32.09 5.63
CA ASP A 1007 -2.99 -31.54 6.59
C ASP A 1007 -2.98 -32.35 7.89
N ARG A 1008 -4.14 -32.77 8.42
CA ARG A 1008 -4.19 -33.65 9.61
C ARG A 1008 -3.44 -34.95 9.38
N VAL A 1009 -3.64 -35.60 8.23
CA VAL A 1009 -2.96 -36.87 7.90
C VAL A 1009 -1.46 -36.67 7.66
N LEU A 1010 -1.08 -35.60 6.95
CA LEU A 1010 0.31 -35.34 6.56
C LEU A 1010 1.16 -34.73 7.68
N ALA A 1011 0.54 -33.99 8.60
CA ALA A 1011 1.19 -33.30 9.70
C ALA A 1011 1.16 -34.07 11.03
N ALA A 1012 0.41 -35.18 11.14
CA ALA A 1012 0.27 -35.96 12.37
C ALA A 1012 1.61 -36.24 13.09
N ASN A 1013 2.70 -36.41 12.32
CA ASN A 1013 4.04 -36.69 12.85
C ASN A 1013 5.06 -35.57 12.62
N ARG A 1014 4.64 -34.39 12.16
CA ARG A 1014 5.56 -33.31 11.82
C ARG A 1014 5.67 -32.32 12.98
N VAL A 1015 6.88 -32.20 13.53
CA VAL A 1015 7.21 -31.13 14.46
C VAL A 1015 8.10 -30.12 13.72
N PRO A 1016 7.62 -28.88 13.48
CA PRO A 1016 8.43 -27.88 12.82
C PRO A 1016 9.63 -27.49 13.69
N ALA A 1017 10.80 -27.33 13.07
CA ALA A 1017 11.99 -26.84 13.77
C ALA A 1017 11.80 -25.38 14.24
N PRO A 1018 12.47 -24.92 15.32
CA PRO A 1018 12.37 -23.52 15.79
C PRO A 1018 12.70 -22.46 14.73
N SER A 1019 13.52 -22.82 13.74
CA SER A 1019 13.93 -21.98 12.62
C SER A 1019 12.99 -22.00 11.42
N ALA A 1020 11.97 -22.87 11.41
CA ALA A 1020 10.98 -22.95 10.34
C ALA A 1020 10.28 -21.59 10.21
N ILE A 1021 10.16 -21.08 8.98
CA ILE A 1021 9.56 -19.78 8.70
C ILE A 1021 8.11 -20.01 8.31
N ILE A 1022 7.19 -19.34 9.00
CA ILE A 1022 5.75 -19.45 8.83
C ILE A 1022 5.19 -18.03 8.73
N LEU A 1023 4.52 -17.73 7.62
CA LEU A 1023 4.04 -16.38 7.29
C LEU A 1023 5.14 -15.32 7.45
N GLY A 1024 6.33 -15.60 6.92
CA GLY A 1024 7.49 -14.69 6.99
C GLY A 1024 8.20 -14.59 8.34
N GLN A 1025 7.77 -15.31 9.39
CA GLN A 1025 8.39 -15.27 10.73
C GLN A 1025 8.88 -16.64 11.18
N LYS A 1026 10.03 -16.71 11.86
CA LYS A 1026 10.48 -17.98 12.46
C LYS A 1026 9.49 -18.42 13.54
N ILE A 1027 9.13 -19.69 13.56
CA ILE A 1027 8.11 -20.21 14.48
C ILE A 1027 8.45 -19.94 15.95
N GLY A 1028 9.71 -20.06 16.36
CA GLY A 1028 10.15 -19.74 17.73
C GLY A 1028 10.03 -18.26 18.10
N GLU A 1029 9.98 -17.37 17.11
CA GLU A 1029 9.87 -15.92 17.28
C GLU A 1029 8.41 -15.43 17.23
N ARG A 1030 7.48 -16.27 16.74
CA ARG A 1030 6.06 -15.93 16.62
C ARG A 1030 5.45 -15.64 17.98
N LEU A 1031 4.55 -14.65 18.00
CA LEU A 1031 3.98 -14.12 19.24
C LEU A 1031 3.26 -15.19 20.05
N THR A 1032 2.42 -16.01 19.43
CA THR A 1032 1.73 -17.14 20.09
C THR A 1032 2.72 -18.05 20.81
N VAL A 1033 3.81 -18.43 20.15
CA VAL A 1033 4.79 -19.38 20.67
C VAL A 1033 5.56 -18.76 21.85
N ARG A 1034 6.03 -17.53 21.70
CA ARG A 1034 6.72 -16.81 22.79
C ARG A 1034 5.83 -16.66 24.02
N GLN A 1035 4.57 -16.29 23.83
CA GLN A 1035 3.60 -16.16 24.90
C GLN A 1035 3.27 -17.52 25.55
N GLY A 1036 3.10 -18.57 24.75
CA GLY A 1036 2.85 -19.93 25.22
C GLY A 1036 4.00 -20.48 26.07
N LEU A 1037 5.25 -20.29 25.65
CA LEU A 1037 6.43 -20.71 26.41
C LEU A 1037 6.59 -19.90 27.71
N ALA A 1038 6.33 -18.59 27.68
CA ALA A 1038 6.34 -17.74 28.88
C ALA A 1038 5.28 -18.19 29.89
N LEU A 1039 4.06 -18.50 29.40
CA LEU A 1039 2.99 -19.02 30.23
C LEU A 1039 3.32 -20.39 30.80
N ALA A 1040 3.80 -21.34 29.99
CA ALA A 1040 4.20 -22.66 30.48
C ALA A 1040 5.24 -22.56 31.60
N LYS A 1041 6.21 -21.65 31.47
CA LYS A 1041 7.18 -21.34 32.53
C LYS A 1041 6.50 -20.82 33.80
N GLN A 1042 5.56 -19.88 33.68
CA GLN A 1042 4.82 -19.31 34.81
C GLN A 1042 3.95 -20.36 35.51
N MET A 1043 3.23 -21.20 34.74
CA MET A 1043 2.37 -22.25 35.27
C MET A 1043 3.15 -23.30 36.06
N ARG A 1044 4.38 -23.62 35.65
CA ARG A 1044 5.28 -24.50 36.41
C ARG A 1044 5.65 -23.94 37.78
N ILE A 1045 5.80 -22.63 37.91
CA ILE A 1045 6.07 -21.97 39.20
C ILE A 1045 4.84 -22.08 40.11
N SER A 1046 3.65 -21.90 39.56
CA SER A 1046 2.38 -21.91 40.29
C SER A 1046 1.84 -23.29 40.69
N ARG A 1047 2.37 -24.38 40.10
CA ARG A 1047 1.89 -25.77 40.32
C ARG A 1047 2.04 -26.30 41.75
N LYS A 1048 2.74 -25.60 42.64
CA LYS A 1048 3.03 -26.09 44.00
C LYS A 1048 1.83 -26.11 44.97
N PHE A 1049 0.67 -25.55 44.62
CA PHE A 1049 -0.37 -25.26 45.62
C PHE A 1049 -1.84 -25.49 45.20
N GLY A 1050 -2.20 -26.51 44.42
CA GLY A 1050 -3.61 -26.69 43.99
C GLY A 1050 -4.60 -27.13 45.11
N PRO A 1051 -5.69 -26.39 45.40
CA PRO A 1051 -6.83 -26.92 46.14
C PRO A 1051 -7.57 -27.95 45.26
N ARG A 1052 -7.80 -29.15 45.77
CA ARG A 1052 -8.51 -30.24 45.07
C ARG A 1052 -10.03 -30.01 44.94
N ASN A 1053 -10.56 -28.97 45.57
CA ASN A 1053 -12.00 -28.73 45.62
C ASN A 1053 -12.43 -27.74 44.51
N ILE A 1054 -13.02 -28.28 43.45
CA ILE A 1054 -13.53 -27.53 42.29
C ILE A 1054 -14.59 -26.49 42.71
N ASP A 1055 -15.49 -26.86 43.62
CA ASP A 1055 -16.54 -25.94 44.11
C ASP A 1055 -15.92 -24.76 44.85
N HIS A 1056 -14.88 -24.99 45.64
CA HIS A 1056 -14.18 -23.91 46.33
C HIS A 1056 -13.48 -22.96 45.35
N LEU A 1057 -12.81 -23.49 44.33
CA LEU A 1057 -12.18 -22.69 43.27
C LEU A 1057 -13.21 -21.87 42.51
N PHE A 1058 -14.36 -22.47 42.18
CA PHE A 1058 -15.48 -21.79 41.56
C PHE A 1058 -16.01 -20.65 42.45
N GLU A 1059 -16.32 -20.89 43.72
CA GLU A 1059 -16.88 -19.86 44.61
C GLU A 1059 -15.91 -18.70 44.83
N LEU A 1060 -14.60 -18.97 44.95
CA LEU A 1060 -13.57 -17.93 45.00
C LEU A 1060 -13.54 -17.12 43.71
N THR A 1061 -13.52 -17.79 42.55
CA THR A 1061 -13.48 -17.10 41.24
C THR A 1061 -14.76 -16.28 41.03
N ALA A 1062 -15.93 -16.88 41.22
CA ALA A 1062 -17.22 -16.22 41.06
C ALA A 1062 -17.39 -15.02 42.00
N SER A 1063 -16.86 -15.10 43.23
CA SER A 1063 -16.87 -13.98 44.18
C SER A 1063 -15.95 -12.83 43.76
N ASN A 1064 -14.81 -13.14 43.14
CA ASN A 1064 -13.92 -12.11 42.59
C ASN A 1064 -14.53 -11.45 41.33
N PHE A 1065 -15.30 -12.17 40.51
CA PHE A 1065 -15.93 -11.62 39.29
C PHE A 1065 -17.32 -10.96 39.49
N ASP A 1066 -17.73 -10.72 40.74
CA ASP A 1066 -19.03 -10.12 41.11
C ASP A 1066 -20.23 -10.77 40.39
N LEU A 1067 -20.16 -12.08 40.11
CA LEU A 1067 -21.15 -12.79 39.30
C LEU A 1067 -22.49 -13.03 40.02
N LYS A 1068 -22.70 -12.45 41.20
CA LYS A 1068 -23.95 -12.59 41.95
C LYS A 1068 -25.12 -11.92 41.23
N SER A 1069 -24.85 -10.88 40.43
CA SER A 1069 -25.86 -10.16 39.64
C SER A 1069 -26.14 -10.76 38.26
N SER A 1070 -25.41 -11.79 37.84
CA SER A 1070 -25.46 -12.35 36.48
C SER A 1070 -25.53 -13.88 36.53
N PRO A 1071 -26.71 -14.47 36.79
CA PRO A 1071 -26.86 -15.92 36.99
C PRO A 1071 -26.36 -16.74 35.79
N ASP A 1072 -26.62 -16.27 34.57
CA ASP A 1072 -26.21 -16.97 33.35
C ASP A 1072 -24.68 -17.07 33.23
N LEU A 1073 -23.95 -15.96 33.48
CA LEU A 1073 -22.49 -15.95 33.51
C LEU A 1073 -21.91 -16.77 34.66
N ARG A 1074 -22.63 -16.84 35.80
CA ARG A 1074 -22.25 -17.69 36.93
C ARG A 1074 -22.37 -19.18 36.57
N GLU A 1075 -23.44 -19.59 35.90
CA GLU A 1075 -23.62 -20.95 35.40
C GLU A 1075 -22.57 -21.30 34.34
N LEU A 1076 -22.30 -20.37 33.43
CA LEU A 1076 -21.27 -20.51 32.40
C LEU A 1076 -19.88 -20.71 33.02
N LEU A 1077 -19.50 -19.87 34.00
CA LEU A 1077 -18.25 -20.03 34.73
C LEU A 1077 -18.19 -21.37 35.47
N LYS A 1078 -19.30 -21.80 36.08
CA LYS A 1078 -19.38 -23.07 36.79
C LYS A 1078 -19.09 -24.23 35.84
N SER A 1079 -19.77 -24.28 34.69
CA SER A 1079 -19.58 -25.28 33.64
C SER A 1079 -18.12 -25.29 33.16
N LEU A 1080 -17.57 -24.12 32.81
CA LEU A 1080 -16.19 -24.02 32.34
C LEU A 1080 -15.17 -24.47 33.40
N ILE A 1081 -15.34 -24.12 34.68
CA ILE A 1081 -14.43 -24.55 35.76
C ILE A 1081 -14.60 -26.05 36.07
N SER A 1082 -15.81 -26.60 35.99
CA SER A 1082 -16.05 -28.04 36.24
C SER A 1082 -15.51 -28.91 35.11
N GLU A 1083 -15.55 -28.45 33.86
CA GLU A 1083 -15.21 -29.26 32.70
C GLU A 1083 -13.77 -28.99 32.23
N SER A 1084 -13.30 -27.73 32.22
CA SER A 1084 -11.96 -27.38 31.75
C SER A 1084 -10.89 -27.43 32.84
N LYS A 1085 -9.96 -28.38 32.70
CA LYS A 1085 -8.73 -28.42 33.48
C LYS A 1085 -7.85 -27.19 33.24
N THR A 1086 -7.72 -26.75 32.00
CA THR A 1086 -6.89 -25.59 31.65
C THR A 1086 -7.38 -24.32 32.34
N LEU A 1087 -8.70 -24.07 32.35
CA LEU A 1087 -9.25 -22.92 33.07
C LEU A 1087 -9.02 -23.03 34.58
N ARG A 1088 -9.18 -24.23 35.17
CA ARG A 1088 -8.88 -24.46 36.59
C ARG A 1088 -7.43 -24.10 36.92
N GLU A 1089 -6.48 -24.55 36.12
CA GLU A 1089 -5.06 -24.25 36.34
C GLU A 1089 -4.79 -22.74 36.24
N LEU A 1090 -5.35 -22.05 35.23
CA LEU A 1090 -5.22 -20.60 35.08
C LEU A 1090 -5.83 -19.81 36.25
N ALA A 1091 -7.08 -20.13 36.62
CA ALA A 1091 -7.78 -19.48 37.73
C ALA A 1091 -7.01 -19.67 39.04
N HIS A 1092 -6.49 -20.88 39.25
CA HIS A 1092 -5.68 -21.18 40.42
C HIS A 1092 -4.35 -20.41 40.45
N ALA A 1093 -3.62 -20.38 39.32
CA ALA A 1093 -2.39 -19.60 39.22
C ALA A 1093 -2.64 -18.11 39.47
N TRP A 1094 -3.77 -17.59 38.98
CA TRP A 1094 -4.20 -16.22 39.19
C TRP A 1094 -4.55 -15.92 40.66
N LEU A 1095 -5.38 -16.73 41.30
CA LEU A 1095 -5.76 -16.59 42.71
C LEU A 1095 -4.56 -16.68 43.67
N ASN A 1096 -3.56 -17.49 43.35
CA ASN A 1096 -2.33 -17.53 44.14
C ASN A 1096 -1.51 -16.25 44.05
N LYS A 1097 -1.60 -15.53 42.91
CA LYS A 1097 -0.93 -14.25 42.72
C LYS A 1097 -1.74 -13.10 43.32
N PHE A 1098 -3.06 -13.19 43.33
CA PHE A 1098 -3.98 -12.13 43.75
C PHE A 1098 -5.06 -12.66 44.70
N SER A 1099 -4.98 -12.27 45.97
CA SER A 1099 -5.87 -12.79 47.02
C SER A 1099 -7.24 -12.09 47.06
N TYR A 1100 -7.37 -10.86 46.55
CA TYR A 1100 -8.63 -10.09 46.56
C TYR A 1100 -8.72 -9.11 45.39
N PHE A 1101 -9.46 -9.44 44.34
CA PHE A 1101 -9.79 -8.53 43.23
C PHE A 1101 -11.28 -8.60 42.92
N ARG A 1102 -12.00 -7.46 42.97
CA ARG A 1102 -13.38 -7.39 42.50
C ARG A 1102 -13.42 -6.89 41.06
N ILE A 1103 -13.77 -7.78 40.16
CA ILE A 1103 -13.90 -7.56 38.72
C ILE A 1103 -15.39 -7.53 38.41
N LYS A 1104 -15.86 -6.51 37.69
CA LYS A 1104 -17.24 -6.43 37.20
C LYS A 1104 -17.29 -6.97 35.77
N LEU A 1105 -18.34 -7.70 35.43
CA LEU A 1105 -18.65 -8.06 34.05
C LEU A 1105 -19.87 -7.27 33.59
N LYS A 1106 -19.76 -6.64 32.43
CA LYS A 1106 -20.83 -5.84 31.82
C LYS A 1106 -20.93 -6.14 30.34
N HIS A 1107 -22.15 -6.23 29.83
CA HIS A 1107 -22.39 -6.26 28.39
C HIS A 1107 -22.44 -4.83 27.86
N ILE A 1108 -21.85 -4.58 26.68
CA ILE A 1108 -21.92 -3.30 25.98
C ILE A 1108 -22.06 -3.55 24.48
N ASP A 1109 -22.88 -2.71 23.85
CA ASP A 1109 -22.96 -2.62 22.39
C ASP A 1109 -21.88 -1.64 21.92
N PHE A 1110 -20.85 -2.14 21.22
CA PHE A 1110 -19.71 -1.32 20.81
C PHE A 1110 -20.03 -0.41 19.62
N LEU A 1111 -21.10 -0.69 18.85
CA LEU A 1111 -21.63 0.17 17.79
C LEU A 1111 -22.28 1.43 18.36
N LEU A 1112 -22.83 1.35 19.57
CA LEU A 1112 -23.51 2.47 20.25
C LEU A 1112 -22.61 3.24 21.21
N GLY A 1113 -21.35 2.82 21.39
CA GLY A 1113 -20.41 3.49 22.29
C GLY A 1113 -19.81 4.77 21.66
N GLU A 1114 -19.73 5.86 22.43
CA GLU A 1114 -19.13 7.15 22.06
C GLU A 1114 -17.65 7.10 21.58
N ASN A 1115 -17.03 5.91 21.60
CA ASN A 1115 -15.60 5.68 21.36
C ASN A 1115 -15.30 5.02 19.99
N GLY A 1116 -15.92 5.49 18.90
CA GLY A 1116 -15.38 5.40 17.53
C GLY A 1116 -15.25 4.02 16.85
N SER A 1117 -15.30 4.05 15.52
CA SER A 1117 -15.35 2.93 14.56
C SER A 1117 -14.18 1.90 14.57
N GLY A 1118 -13.31 1.92 15.58
CA GLY A 1118 -12.17 1.00 15.70
C GLY A 1118 -12.39 -0.18 16.66
N LEU A 1119 -13.45 -0.16 17.47
CA LEU A 1119 -13.71 -1.19 18.49
C LEU A 1119 -14.70 -2.27 18.07
N SER A 1120 -15.42 -2.11 16.95
CA SER A 1120 -16.44 -3.08 16.50
C SER A 1120 -15.87 -4.48 16.23
N ALA A 1121 -14.58 -4.61 15.92
CA ALA A 1121 -13.90 -5.90 15.75
C ALA A 1121 -13.19 -6.38 17.04
N ILE A 1122 -13.68 -6.02 18.22
CA ILE A 1122 -13.15 -6.47 19.52
C ILE A 1122 -14.23 -7.22 20.28
N SER A 1123 -13.91 -8.41 20.78
CA SER A 1123 -14.85 -9.23 21.55
C SER A 1123 -15.11 -8.65 22.94
N HIS A 1124 -14.11 -8.07 23.58
CA HIS A 1124 -14.24 -7.49 24.90
C HIS A 1124 -13.16 -6.43 25.18
N THR A 1125 -13.38 -5.56 26.16
CA THR A 1125 -12.35 -4.64 26.66
C THR A 1125 -12.23 -4.74 28.17
N ILE A 1126 -11.03 -4.49 28.70
CA ILE A 1126 -10.74 -4.56 30.14
C ILE A 1126 -10.28 -3.17 30.60
N SER A 1127 -11.07 -2.51 31.44
CA SER A 1127 -10.72 -1.21 32.05
C SER A 1127 -11.31 -1.13 33.46
N ASP A 1128 -10.57 -0.53 34.40
CA ASP A 1128 -11.06 -0.18 35.74
C ASP A 1128 -11.71 -1.35 36.50
N ASN A 1129 -11.06 -2.51 36.49
CA ASN A 1129 -11.59 -3.76 37.05
C ASN A 1129 -12.96 -4.14 36.47
N THR A 1130 -13.24 -3.76 35.23
CA THR A 1130 -14.46 -4.13 34.51
C THR A 1130 -14.08 -4.80 33.20
N ILE A 1131 -14.67 -5.94 32.91
CA ILE A 1131 -14.63 -6.62 31.63
C ILE A 1131 -15.94 -6.30 30.91
N TRP A 1132 -15.82 -5.60 29.79
CA TRP A 1132 -16.93 -5.22 28.92
C TRP A 1132 -17.03 -6.23 27.78
N LEU A 1133 -18.10 -7.02 27.74
CA LEU A 1133 -18.37 -8.03 26.72
C LEU A 1133 -19.19 -7.43 25.57
N ASN A 1134 -18.73 -7.62 24.33
CA ASN A 1134 -19.42 -7.11 23.15
C ASN A 1134 -20.71 -7.90 22.90
N THR A 1135 -21.85 -7.22 22.82
CA THR A 1135 -23.14 -7.84 22.50
C THR A 1135 -23.41 -8.00 21.01
N GLU A 1136 -22.57 -7.43 20.15
CA GLU A 1136 -22.70 -7.55 18.70
C GLU A 1136 -22.44 -8.97 18.22
N LYS A 1137 -23.06 -9.29 17.08
CA LYS A 1137 -22.82 -10.55 16.39
C LYS A 1137 -21.46 -10.52 15.71
N LEU A 1138 -20.44 -10.94 16.42
CA LEU A 1138 -19.09 -11.09 15.90
C LEU A 1138 -18.89 -12.46 15.26
N TYR A 1139 -17.98 -12.51 14.30
CA TYR A 1139 -17.53 -13.73 13.65
C TYR A 1139 -16.03 -13.90 13.91
N TYR A 1140 -15.58 -15.15 14.05
CA TYR A 1140 -14.18 -15.49 14.17
C TYR A 1140 -13.75 -16.43 13.05
N PHE A 1141 -12.48 -16.37 12.70
CA PHE A 1141 -11.87 -17.29 11.75
C PHE A 1141 -11.67 -18.64 12.43
N SER A 1142 -12.37 -19.66 11.97
CA SER A 1142 -12.24 -21.04 12.43
C SER A 1142 -11.56 -21.91 11.38
N GLU A 1143 -11.19 -23.14 11.73
CA GLU A 1143 -10.66 -24.11 10.75
C GLU A 1143 -11.65 -24.45 9.61
N ARG A 1144 -12.95 -24.16 9.81
CA ARG A 1144 -14.05 -24.41 8.86
C ARG A 1144 -14.53 -23.13 8.15
N GLY A 1145 -13.76 -22.05 8.23
CA GLY A 1145 -14.18 -20.72 7.75
C GLY A 1145 -14.72 -19.84 8.87
N LEU A 1146 -15.56 -18.86 8.55
CA LEU A 1146 -16.10 -17.94 9.55
C LEU A 1146 -17.18 -18.62 10.40
N ALA A 1147 -17.05 -18.52 11.71
CA ALA A 1147 -18.01 -19.03 12.68
C ALA A 1147 -18.53 -17.89 13.57
N PRO A 1148 -19.81 -17.89 13.96
CA PRO A 1148 -20.32 -16.90 14.89
C PRO A 1148 -19.66 -17.08 16.27
N LEU A 1149 -19.26 -15.96 16.88
CA LEU A 1149 -18.70 -15.96 18.23
C LEU A 1149 -19.82 -16.22 19.25
N SER A 1150 -19.88 -17.44 19.80
CA SER A 1150 -20.85 -17.80 20.82
C SER A 1150 -20.59 -17.04 22.12
N GLU A 1151 -21.62 -16.87 22.95
CA GLU A 1151 -21.48 -16.24 24.28
C GLU A 1151 -20.50 -17.02 25.18
N LYS A 1152 -20.54 -18.36 25.13
CA LYS A 1152 -19.59 -19.24 25.84
C LYS A 1152 -18.14 -18.95 25.44
N ARG A 1153 -17.88 -18.79 24.14
CA ARG A 1153 -16.55 -18.48 23.61
C ARG A 1153 -16.11 -17.05 23.93
N LEU A 1154 -17.00 -16.07 23.77
CA LEU A 1154 -16.77 -14.68 24.15
C LEU A 1154 -16.36 -14.56 25.62
N PHE A 1155 -17.12 -15.22 26.51
CA PHE A 1155 -16.83 -15.23 27.94
C PHE A 1155 -15.50 -15.94 28.24
N ALA A 1156 -15.28 -17.15 27.71
CA ALA A 1156 -14.04 -17.88 27.91
C ALA A 1156 -12.81 -17.08 27.44
N GLY A 1157 -12.87 -16.46 26.25
CA GLY A 1157 -11.81 -15.60 25.72
C GLY A 1157 -11.54 -14.40 26.64
N SER A 1158 -12.58 -13.74 27.15
CA SER A 1158 -12.42 -12.59 28.06
C SER A 1158 -11.76 -12.95 29.40
N MET A 1159 -12.07 -14.14 29.93
CA MET A 1159 -11.48 -14.65 31.17
C MET A 1159 -10.00 -15.00 30.96
N VAL A 1160 -9.67 -15.63 29.82
CA VAL A 1160 -8.30 -15.94 29.44
C VAL A 1160 -7.48 -14.67 29.29
N ASP A 1161 -8.00 -13.67 28.57
CA ASP A 1161 -7.32 -12.40 28.36
C ASP A 1161 -7.01 -11.69 29.68
N PHE A 1162 -7.98 -11.67 30.59
CA PHE A 1162 -7.82 -11.14 31.93
C PHE A 1162 -6.74 -11.90 32.72
N PHE A 1163 -6.84 -13.23 32.81
CA PHE A 1163 -5.86 -14.03 33.56
C PHE A 1163 -4.44 -13.91 33.00
N ILE A 1164 -4.28 -13.91 31.68
CA ILE A 1164 -2.97 -13.75 31.04
C ILE A 1164 -2.43 -12.34 31.26
N GLY A 1165 -3.26 -11.31 31.13
CA GLY A 1165 -2.87 -9.92 31.36
C GLY A 1165 -2.39 -9.65 32.79
N GLU A 1166 -2.93 -10.39 33.76
CA GLU A 1166 -2.55 -10.32 35.18
C GLU A 1166 -1.38 -11.23 35.53
N LEU A 1167 -1.31 -12.45 34.99
CA LEU A 1167 -0.21 -13.39 35.24
C LEU A 1167 1.09 -12.91 34.59
N LEU A 1168 1.00 -12.33 33.39
CA LEU A 1168 2.12 -11.97 32.52
C LEU A 1168 2.02 -10.51 32.04
N PRO A 1169 2.13 -9.51 32.94
CA PRO A 1169 1.90 -8.09 32.62
C PRO A 1169 2.89 -7.50 31.62
N SER A 1170 4.05 -8.13 31.42
CA SER A 1170 5.05 -7.72 30.43
C SER A 1170 4.71 -8.18 29.01
N MET A 1171 3.67 -9.00 28.81
CA MET A 1171 3.27 -9.44 27.48
C MET A 1171 2.39 -8.37 26.81
N PRO A 1172 2.57 -8.15 25.49
CA PRO A 1172 1.72 -7.23 24.74
C PRO A 1172 0.24 -7.61 24.92
N ARG A 1173 -0.59 -6.67 25.39
CA ARG A 1173 -2.04 -6.81 25.44
C ARG A 1173 -2.64 -6.58 24.06
N PHE A 1174 -3.86 -7.06 23.82
CA PHE A 1174 -4.62 -6.74 22.62
C PHE A 1174 -4.90 -5.23 22.53
N PRO A 1175 -4.93 -4.61 21.33
CA PRO A 1175 -4.81 -5.21 19.98
C PRO A 1175 -3.40 -5.68 19.57
N MET A 1176 -3.29 -6.83 18.91
CA MET A 1176 -2.07 -7.19 18.19
C MET A 1176 -1.96 -6.42 16.86
N HIS A 1177 -0.76 -6.02 16.44
CA HIS A 1177 -0.56 -5.35 15.15
C HIS A 1177 -0.76 -6.26 13.92
N GLN A 1178 -0.83 -7.58 14.11
CA GLN A 1178 -0.97 -8.61 13.07
C GLN A 1178 -1.98 -9.70 13.50
N ARG A 1179 -3.21 -9.32 13.79
CA ARG A 1179 -4.27 -10.22 14.31
C ARG A 1179 -4.64 -11.37 13.36
N LEU A 1180 -4.50 -11.15 12.05
CA LEU A 1180 -4.77 -12.18 11.05
C LEU A 1180 -3.65 -13.23 11.00
N ASP A 1181 -2.40 -12.77 11.09
CA ASP A 1181 -1.23 -13.65 10.98
C ASP A 1181 -0.86 -14.31 12.30
N SER A 1182 -1.36 -13.84 13.45
CA SER A 1182 -1.05 -14.39 14.78
C SER A 1182 -2.34 -14.61 15.57
N ARG A 1183 -2.45 -15.79 16.20
CA ARG A 1183 -3.57 -16.08 17.12
C ARG A 1183 -3.33 -15.61 18.56
N GLY A 1184 -2.08 -15.55 19.00
CA GLY A 1184 -1.74 -15.28 20.39
C GLY A 1184 -2.07 -16.46 21.32
N VAL A 1185 -1.43 -16.52 22.49
CA VAL A 1185 -1.65 -17.62 23.45
C VAL A 1185 -3.09 -17.66 23.96
N GLN A 1186 -3.79 -16.52 23.93
CA GLN A 1186 -5.15 -16.39 24.41
C GLN A 1186 -6.13 -17.23 23.57
N VAL A 1187 -6.07 -17.12 22.25
CA VAL A 1187 -6.90 -17.94 21.34
C VAL A 1187 -6.58 -19.43 21.48
N LEU A 1188 -5.32 -19.79 21.74
CA LEU A 1188 -4.91 -21.18 22.01
C LEU A 1188 -5.61 -21.72 23.27
N LEU A 1189 -5.56 -20.97 24.37
CA LEU A 1189 -6.19 -21.37 25.63
C LEU A 1189 -7.72 -21.35 25.55
N GLU A 1190 -8.29 -20.35 24.88
CA GLU A 1190 -9.74 -20.27 24.60
C GLU A 1190 -10.21 -21.55 23.91
N ASN A 1191 -9.53 -21.99 22.84
CA ASN A 1191 -9.85 -23.24 22.14
C ASN A 1191 -9.73 -24.46 23.06
N GLU A 1192 -8.65 -24.57 23.82
CA GLU A 1192 -8.41 -25.70 24.72
C GLU A 1192 -9.47 -25.78 25.82
N ILE A 1193 -9.84 -24.63 26.41
CA ILE A 1193 -10.87 -24.54 27.45
C ILE A 1193 -12.23 -24.99 26.90
N LEU A 1194 -12.60 -24.52 25.70
CA LEU A 1194 -13.87 -24.85 25.08
C LEU A 1194 -13.94 -26.31 24.64
N ALA A 1195 -12.83 -26.86 24.10
CA ALA A 1195 -12.73 -28.28 23.75
C ALA A 1195 -12.92 -29.18 24.98
N GLN A 1196 -12.23 -28.88 26.09
CA GLN A 1196 -12.41 -29.61 27.37
C GLN A 1196 -13.82 -29.45 27.94
N ALA A 1197 -14.50 -28.35 27.64
CA ALA A 1197 -15.88 -28.07 28.03
C ALA A 1197 -16.93 -28.61 27.04
N GLY A 1198 -16.54 -29.52 26.13
CA GLY A 1198 -17.44 -30.16 25.17
C GLY A 1198 -18.15 -29.18 24.21
N ASP A 1199 -17.60 -27.98 24.01
CA ASP A 1199 -18.19 -27.00 23.11
C ASP A 1199 -17.98 -27.45 21.64
N PRO A 1200 -19.04 -27.58 20.83
CA PRO A 1200 -18.94 -28.09 19.47
C PRO A 1200 -18.42 -27.05 18.46
N SER A 1201 -18.17 -25.80 18.88
CA SER A 1201 -17.76 -24.72 17.98
C SER A 1201 -16.35 -24.99 17.44
N PRO A 1202 -16.12 -24.81 16.13
CA PRO A 1202 -14.82 -25.08 15.53
C PRO A 1202 -13.72 -24.20 16.16
N PRO A 1203 -12.48 -24.68 16.28
CA PRO A 1203 -11.40 -23.93 16.90
C PRO A 1203 -11.09 -22.65 16.11
N ARG A 1204 -10.84 -21.57 16.85
CA ARG A 1204 -10.43 -20.28 16.31
C ARG A 1204 -8.95 -20.29 15.92
N ILE A 1205 -8.62 -19.89 14.70
CA ILE A 1205 -7.26 -20.04 14.13
C ILE A 1205 -6.42 -18.77 14.13
N CYS A 1206 -7.04 -17.59 14.29
CA CYS A 1206 -6.34 -16.31 14.47
C CYS A 1206 -7.12 -15.37 15.40
N ALA A 1207 -6.49 -14.28 15.80
CA ALA A 1207 -7.09 -13.36 16.76
C ALA A 1207 -7.88 -12.21 16.13
N GLU A 1208 -7.94 -12.18 14.80
CA GLU A 1208 -8.84 -11.29 14.10
C GLU A 1208 -10.28 -11.72 14.36
N LEU A 1209 -11.18 -10.74 14.43
CA LEU A 1209 -12.62 -10.91 14.44
C LEU A 1209 -13.18 -10.14 13.26
N ALA A 1210 -14.27 -10.63 12.71
CA ALA A 1210 -14.99 -9.98 11.65
C ALA A 1210 -16.37 -9.55 12.14
N VAL A 1211 -16.78 -8.33 11.77
CA VAL A 1211 -18.15 -7.86 11.97
C VAL A 1211 -19.07 -8.44 10.89
N ASP A 1212 -18.51 -8.79 9.73
CA ASP A 1212 -19.24 -9.36 8.60
C ASP A 1212 -18.76 -10.77 8.24
N SER A 1213 -19.74 -11.65 8.02
CA SER A 1213 -19.59 -13.02 7.53
C SER A 1213 -18.93 -13.17 6.14
N THR A 1214 -18.70 -12.10 5.38
CA THR A 1214 -17.97 -12.17 4.09
C THR A 1214 -16.48 -11.83 4.22
N SER A 1215 -16.05 -11.38 5.40
CA SER A 1215 -14.68 -10.97 5.68
C SER A 1215 -13.73 -12.16 5.78
N TYR A 1216 -13.17 -12.49 4.62
CA TYR A 1216 -11.91 -13.22 4.38
C TYR A 1216 -11.88 -14.75 4.51
N LEU A 1217 -11.79 -15.39 3.35
CA LEU A 1217 -11.58 -16.83 3.15
C LEU A 1217 -10.24 -17.14 2.45
N MET A 1218 -9.50 -16.12 1.96
CA MET A 1218 -8.36 -16.33 1.03
C MET A 1218 -7.08 -16.84 1.70
N HIS A 1219 -6.92 -16.63 3.01
CA HIS A 1219 -5.74 -17.06 3.77
C HIS A 1219 -6.07 -18.17 4.77
N LEU A 1220 -7.29 -18.72 4.71
CA LEU A 1220 -7.78 -19.72 5.67
C LEU A 1220 -6.80 -20.89 5.83
N THR A 1221 -6.40 -21.52 4.72
CA THR A 1221 -5.44 -22.65 4.73
C THR A 1221 -4.10 -22.25 5.35
N ALA A 1222 -3.53 -21.10 4.95
CA ALA A 1222 -2.21 -20.68 5.42
C ALA A 1222 -2.20 -20.30 6.91
N ILE A 1223 -3.23 -19.59 7.37
CA ILE A 1223 -3.41 -19.22 8.79
C ILE A 1223 -3.64 -20.47 9.63
N ARG A 1224 -4.46 -21.42 9.15
CA ARG A 1224 -4.68 -22.69 9.83
C ARG A 1224 -3.38 -23.47 9.96
N ARG A 1225 -2.64 -23.67 8.87
CA ARG A 1225 -1.33 -24.34 8.88
C ARG A 1225 -0.35 -23.67 9.84
N ALA A 1226 -0.37 -22.34 9.91
CA ALA A 1226 0.43 -21.59 10.88
C ALA A 1226 0.01 -21.92 12.33
N ALA A 1227 -1.29 -21.93 12.63
CA ALA A 1227 -1.80 -22.28 13.95
C ALA A 1227 -1.48 -23.74 14.33
N ASP A 1228 -1.59 -24.69 13.41
CA ASP A 1228 -1.28 -26.11 13.61
C ASP A 1228 0.22 -26.31 13.86
N ALA A 1229 1.07 -25.64 13.09
CA ALA A 1229 2.51 -25.66 13.29
C ALA A 1229 2.90 -25.07 14.65
N GLU A 1230 2.31 -23.94 15.05
CA GLU A 1230 2.49 -23.35 16.39
C GLU A 1230 2.06 -24.33 17.50
N ASN A 1231 0.96 -25.07 17.31
CA ASN A 1231 0.51 -26.12 18.24
C ASN A 1231 1.53 -27.24 18.36
N ALA A 1232 1.96 -27.81 17.24
CA ALA A 1232 2.93 -28.91 17.20
C ALA A 1232 4.25 -28.51 17.87
N TYR A 1233 4.74 -27.29 17.59
CA TYR A 1233 5.94 -26.75 18.21
C TYR A 1233 5.80 -26.55 19.72
N LEU A 1234 4.69 -25.95 20.18
CA LEU A 1234 4.46 -25.72 21.60
C LEU A 1234 4.34 -27.03 22.38
N ARG A 1235 3.68 -28.05 21.82
CA ARG A 1235 3.61 -29.39 22.41
C ARG A 1235 5.01 -29.96 22.60
N GLN A 1236 5.83 -29.95 21.55
CA GLN A 1236 7.20 -30.46 21.62
C GLN A 1236 8.05 -29.67 22.62
N ALA A 1237 8.03 -28.33 22.55
CA ALA A 1237 8.86 -27.49 23.40
C ALA A 1237 8.48 -27.60 24.89
N VAL A 1238 7.18 -27.77 25.20
CA VAL A 1238 6.72 -28.02 26.58
C VAL A 1238 7.16 -29.42 27.05
N ARG A 1239 7.13 -30.42 26.18
CA ARG A 1239 7.61 -31.78 26.46
C ARG A 1239 9.12 -31.82 26.72
N ASP A 1240 9.92 -31.22 25.83
CA ASP A 1240 11.39 -31.21 25.91
C ASP A 1240 11.92 -30.40 27.11
N SER A 1241 11.18 -29.38 27.52
CA SER A 1241 11.54 -28.56 28.68
C SER A 1241 11.11 -29.17 30.02
N ALA A 1242 10.41 -30.31 30.03
CA ALA A 1242 10.12 -31.04 31.25
C ALA A 1242 11.41 -31.74 31.74
N PRO A 1243 11.80 -31.61 33.02
CA PRO A 1243 12.92 -32.39 33.55
C PRO A 1243 12.61 -33.89 33.37
N PRO A 1244 13.60 -34.74 33.01
CA PRO A 1244 13.37 -36.17 32.90
C PRO A 1244 12.95 -36.71 34.27
N VAL A 1245 11.66 -36.94 34.46
CA VAL A 1245 11.12 -37.47 35.72
C VAL A 1245 11.49 -38.95 35.79
N GLN A 1246 12.55 -39.26 36.52
CA GLN A 1246 12.89 -40.64 36.87
C GLN A 1246 11.81 -41.18 37.82
N GLY A 1247 10.94 -42.06 37.31
CA GLY A 1247 10.20 -43.01 38.15
C GLY A 1247 8.70 -42.79 38.38
N ALA A 1248 8.03 -41.86 37.68
CA ALA A 1248 6.57 -41.79 37.73
C ALA A 1248 5.98 -41.35 36.37
N ALA A 1249 5.02 -42.13 35.86
CA ALA A 1249 4.22 -41.80 34.69
C ALA A 1249 3.26 -40.62 35.00
N ILE A 1250 3.82 -39.43 35.11
CA ILE A 1250 3.12 -38.14 35.21
C ILE A 1250 3.71 -37.32 34.06
N GLY A 1251 3.18 -37.34 32.84
CA GLY A 1251 1.82 -37.00 32.41
C GLY A 1251 1.97 -35.78 31.48
N ASP A 1252 1.74 -35.97 30.17
CA ASP A 1252 1.83 -35.01 29.05
C ASP A 1252 0.79 -33.84 29.14
N ASP A 1253 0.52 -33.37 30.35
CA ASP A 1253 -0.81 -32.99 30.79
C ASP A 1253 -0.96 -31.47 31.00
N LEU A 1254 0.06 -30.69 30.61
CA LEU A 1254 0.12 -29.22 30.76
C LEU A 1254 -0.55 -28.48 29.59
N LEU A 1255 -0.86 -29.20 28.51
CA LEU A 1255 -1.61 -28.68 27.37
C LEU A 1255 -2.88 -29.47 27.06
N GLY A 1256 -3.16 -30.60 27.72
CA GLY A 1256 -4.43 -31.34 27.52
C GLY A 1256 -4.63 -32.00 26.15
N LEU A 1257 -3.66 -31.89 25.24
CA LEU A 1257 -3.75 -32.39 23.87
C LEU A 1257 -3.31 -33.86 23.82
N THR A 1258 -4.20 -34.78 24.18
CA THR A 1258 -3.96 -36.22 24.06
C THR A 1258 -3.96 -36.65 22.59
N GLU A 1259 -3.12 -37.63 22.23
CA GLU A 1259 -3.05 -38.22 20.87
C GLU A 1259 -4.29 -39.07 20.49
N GLU A 1260 -5.29 -39.20 21.38
CA GLU A 1260 -6.38 -40.17 21.27
C GLU A 1260 -7.53 -39.80 20.31
N GLU A 1261 -7.45 -38.69 19.58
CA GLU A 1261 -8.47 -38.30 18.58
C GLU A 1261 -8.02 -38.48 17.11
N LEU A 1262 -7.08 -39.39 16.84
CA LEU A 1262 -6.88 -39.88 15.48
C LEU A 1262 -7.91 -40.99 15.21
N PRO A 1263 -8.94 -40.78 14.36
CA PRO A 1263 -9.73 -41.90 13.90
C PRO A 1263 -8.79 -42.86 13.19
N HIS A 1264 -8.78 -44.13 13.61
CA HIS A 1264 -8.18 -45.21 12.84
C HIS A 1264 -8.87 -45.25 11.47
N ALA A 1265 -8.24 -44.61 10.48
CA ALA A 1265 -8.70 -44.51 9.09
C ALA A 1265 -7.81 -45.35 8.17
#